data_AF-A0A7J7P9P8-F1
#
_entry.id   AF-A0A7J7P9P8-F1
#
_cell.length_a   1.000
_cell.length_b   1.000
_cell.length_c   1.000
_cell.angle_alpha   90.00
_cell.angle_beta   90.00
_cell.angle_gamma   90.00
#
_symmetry.space_group_name_H-M   'P 1'
#
loop_
_entity.id
_entity.type
_entity.pdbx_description
1 polymer ?
#
loop_
_entity_poly.entity_id
_entity_poly.type
_entity_poly.pdbx_seq_one_letter_code
_entity_poly.pdbx_strand_id
1 'polypeptide(L)'
;MSLLTKPTSEIEALTNRLEASLICDKPHKSDFREQLDLASPVSPLRTTRNNPIATPSSSSSSSGSVSGKPGSTNVNPGLQRSNDGVRKNHSGELSGSSGTSLIAGRSGFKPGHRRSNSAGAPLIYSGGGSVNSPSGNVGNVLPMGNICPSGKIPKTSMVHRSLGTTRSDVLGTGMGNYGHGSIMRGGGSSSAKSGEVRTGSTQSMVSLSDPEVVKVAGNEEYKKGHFAEALCLYERAVSIAPNNAAYRSNKAAALTGLGRLGEAVLECEEAVRLDSGYARAHQRLASLHLRLGQVECSRSHLRFPGQQTDAAELKKLQAVESHMKRCADARKIGDWKSAMREGDAAIAAGAHSSPQLFACRAEALLKLHQLQDADSSLAIIPKVEPYPLSYAQGKVFGMLSESYIFFVQAQIDMALGRFENAVVTAEKAGQIDPLNNEISVVLNNVRLVARARARGNHLFNSGKFSEACSAYGDGLKFDPSNSVLYCNRAACWSKLRQWERSVDDCNHALRIQPHYTKALLRRASSNCKLERWAESVRDYEVLRRELPGDNEVAEDLFHAQVALKKSRGEEVINTKFGGEVVEIFGLGQFRTAISSPGISVVLFKTKSNQQCQQISTFFNTLCDRYPSANFLKVDLEQSLAVANAENVRTVPTFKIYKNGRRVKEMFCPTQEVLEYSVRHYSL
;
A
#
# COMPACT_ATOMS: atom_id res chain seq x y z
N MET A 1 -16.00 -49.56 47.35
CA MET A 1 -15.63 -49.07 46.00
C MET A 1 -16.82 -48.35 45.41
N SER A 2 -16.92 -47.04 45.65
CA SER A 2 -18.01 -46.17 45.18
C SER A 2 -17.44 -44.77 44.93
N LEU A 3 -18.24 -43.89 44.31
CA LEU A 3 -17.83 -42.61 43.70
C LEU A 3 -17.06 -42.82 42.36
N LEU A 4 -17.28 -42.04 41.30
CA LEU A 4 -18.17 -40.88 41.12
C LEU A 4 -18.65 -40.81 39.64
N THR A 5 -19.84 -40.26 39.40
CA THR A 5 -20.44 -40.16 38.05
C THR A 5 -21.01 -38.76 37.76
N LYS A 6 -20.92 -38.34 36.48
CA LYS A 6 -21.48 -37.12 35.86
C LYS A 6 -20.87 -35.77 36.31
N PRO A 7 -21.09 -34.66 35.55
CA PRO A 7 -21.84 -34.52 34.29
C PRO A 7 -21.02 -34.05 33.06
N THR A 8 -21.57 -34.27 31.87
CA THR A 8 -21.01 -33.83 30.56
C THR A 8 -21.61 -32.50 30.05
N SER A 9 -22.17 -31.68 30.93
CA SER A 9 -23.07 -30.56 30.58
C SER A 9 -22.39 -29.25 30.17
N GLU A 10 -21.07 -29.12 30.29
CA GLU A 10 -20.36 -27.86 29.97
C GLU A 10 -19.91 -27.76 28.50
N ILE A 11 -19.80 -28.89 27.79
CA ILE A 11 -19.32 -28.91 26.40
C ILE A 11 -20.40 -28.43 25.42
N GLU A 12 -21.66 -28.84 25.63
CA GLU A 12 -22.81 -28.42 24.80
C GLU A 12 -23.16 -26.93 24.97
N ALA A 13 -22.79 -26.32 26.10
CA ALA A 13 -22.98 -24.89 26.35
C ALA A 13 -22.00 -23.99 25.56
N LEU A 14 -20.90 -24.56 25.04
CA LEU A 14 -19.87 -23.85 24.27
C LEU A 14 -20.13 -23.90 22.76
N THR A 15 -20.58 -25.03 22.21
CA THR A 15 -20.97 -25.15 20.79
C THR A 15 -22.15 -24.24 20.43
N ASN A 16 -23.20 -24.22 21.26
CA ASN A 16 -24.39 -23.40 21.05
C ASN A 16 -24.14 -21.87 21.08
N ARG A 17 -22.92 -21.42 21.44
CA ARG A 17 -22.52 -20.00 21.37
C ARG A 17 -21.71 -19.64 20.11
N LEU A 18 -21.34 -20.59 19.28
CA LEU A 18 -20.59 -20.35 18.04
C LEU A 18 -21.49 -20.30 16.79
N GLU A 19 -22.56 -21.09 16.73
CA GLU A 19 -23.49 -21.10 15.57
C GLU A 19 -24.33 -19.81 15.44
N ALA A 20 -24.54 -19.07 16.53
CA ALA A 20 -25.36 -17.85 16.57
C ALA A 20 -24.76 -16.63 15.83
N SER A 21 -23.63 -16.78 15.13
CA SER A 21 -22.87 -15.69 14.50
C SER A 21 -22.83 -15.72 12.96
N LEU A 22 -23.41 -16.73 12.31
CA LEU A 22 -23.18 -17.05 10.90
C LEU A 22 -24.45 -17.11 10.02
N ILE A 23 -25.52 -16.37 10.34
CA ILE A 23 -26.68 -16.21 9.46
C ILE A 23 -27.16 -14.75 9.38
N CYS A 24 -26.67 -14.01 8.39
CA CYS A 24 -27.47 -13.05 7.61
C CYS A 24 -26.74 -12.72 6.29
N ASP A 25 -27.43 -12.78 5.16
CA ASP A 25 -26.87 -12.51 3.83
C ASP A 25 -27.95 -11.89 2.92
N LYS A 26 -27.52 -11.24 1.82
CA LYS A 26 -28.31 -10.49 0.82
C LYS A 26 -28.71 -9.05 1.24
N PRO A 27 -29.05 -8.14 0.28
CA PRO A 27 -28.00 -7.43 -0.46
C PRO A 27 -28.31 -5.94 -0.72
N HIS A 28 -27.46 -5.01 -0.27
CA HIS A 28 -27.63 -3.58 -0.61
C HIS A 28 -26.42 -2.98 -1.32
N LYS A 29 -26.72 -2.16 -2.34
CA LYS A 29 -25.75 -1.35 -3.09
C LYS A 29 -25.04 -0.37 -2.15
N SER A 30 -23.76 -0.14 -2.39
CA SER A 30 -22.98 0.94 -1.78
C SER A 30 -22.37 1.84 -2.85
N ASP A 31 -22.71 3.12 -2.82
CA ASP A 31 -22.05 4.14 -3.63
C ASP A 31 -20.65 4.43 -3.06
N PHE A 32 -19.62 4.38 -3.92
CA PHE A 32 -18.24 4.57 -3.50
C PHE A 32 -17.89 6.05 -3.29
N ARG A 33 -18.05 6.54 -2.04
CA ARG A 33 -17.38 7.76 -1.58
C ARG A 33 -17.16 7.75 -0.06
N GLU A 34 -16.00 8.24 0.36
CA GLU A 34 -15.64 8.59 1.75
C GLU A 34 -15.67 7.45 2.81
N GLN A 35 -14.66 6.57 2.73
CA GLN A 35 -14.01 6.03 3.92
C GLN A 35 -12.51 6.33 3.88
N LEU A 36 -12.03 7.15 4.81
CA LEU A 36 -10.62 7.45 5.07
C LEU A 36 -10.40 7.31 6.58
N ASP A 37 -9.44 6.48 6.98
CA ASP A 37 -9.38 5.93 8.34
C ASP A 37 -9.18 6.97 9.46
N LEU A 38 -10.17 7.02 10.36
CA LEU A 38 -10.21 7.80 11.60
C LEU A 38 -9.33 7.16 12.71
N ALA A 39 -8.08 6.83 12.39
CA ALA A 39 -7.11 6.17 13.28
C ALA A 39 -5.78 6.95 13.42
N SER A 40 -5.82 8.27 13.26
CA SER A 40 -4.66 9.17 13.26
C SER A 40 -5.00 10.46 13.99
N PRO A 41 -4.24 10.89 15.02
CA PRO A 41 -4.46 12.21 15.61
C PRO A 41 -4.15 13.32 14.60
N VAL A 42 -4.78 14.47 14.79
CA VAL A 42 -4.73 15.68 13.93
C VAL A 42 -5.48 15.54 12.60
N SER A 43 -6.79 15.80 12.65
CA SER A 43 -7.49 16.57 11.61
C SER A 43 -6.88 18.00 11.52
N PRO A 44 -7.16 18.78 10.47
CA PRO A 44 -6.57 20.11 10.30
C PRO A 44 -6.83 21.12 11.43
N LEU A 45 -6.03 22.18 11.45
CA LEU A 45 -5.89 23.09 12.57
C LEU A 45 -7.02 24.13 12.63
N ARG A 46 -8.14 23.78 13.27
CA ARG A 46 -9.11 24.80 13.75
C ARG A 46 -8.39 25.86 14.58
N THR A 47 -8.29 27.07 14.05
CA THR A 47 -7.80 28.25 14.77
C THR A 47 -8.98 29.13 15.15
N THR A 48 -9.41 29.03 16.41
CA THR A 48 -10.51 29.85 16.95
C THR A 48 -10.06 31.31 17.03
N ARG A 49 -10.62 32.16 16.17
CA ARG A 49 -10.30 33.57 16.06
C ARG A 49 -11.04 34.36 17.16
N ASN A 50 -10.33 34.68 18.25
CA ASN A 50 -10.90 35.48 19.34
C ASN A 50 -11.34 36.86 18.87
N ASN A 51 -12.53 37.29 19.31
CA ASN A 51 -12.97 38.68 19.32
C ASN A 51 -13.78 38.91 20.62
N PRO A 52 -13.48 39.94 21.43
CA PRO A 52 -14.17 40.17 22.70
C PRO A 52 -15.46 40.98 22.53
N ILE A 53 -16.52 40.60 23.25
CA ILE A 53 -17.72 41.41 23.53
C ILE A 53 -18.31 40.96 24.88
N ALA A 54 -19.09 41.83 25.52
CA ALA A 54 -19.38 41.78 26.96
C ALA A 54 -20.32 40.65 27.43
N THR A 55 -20.27 40.39 28.74
CA THR A 55 -21.30 39.68 29.50
C THR A 55 -22.60 40.49 29.60
N PRO A 56 -23.71 39.85 29.99
CA PRO A 56 -24.17 40.10 31.37
C PRO A 56 -24.48 38.81 32.16
N SER A 57 -24.85 39.01 33.42
CA SER A 57 -24.99 38.01 34.49
C SER A 57 -26.40 37.41 34.65
N SER A 58 -26.48 36.16 35.12
CA SER A 58 -27.54 35.69 36.03
C SER A 58 -27.09 34.47 36.84
N SER A 59 -27.67 34.25 38.02
CA SER A 59 -27.14 33.34 39.07
C SER A 59 -28.22 32.55 39.83
N SER A 60 -27.99 31.25 40.06
CA SER A 60 -28.62 30.43 41.14
C SER A 60 -27.98 29.02 41.20
N SER A 61 -27.31 28.59 42.28
CA SER A 61 -27.86 27.91 43.50
C SER A 61 -28.14 26.41 43.29
N SER A 62 -27.24 25.49 43.70
CA SER A 62 -27.18 24.75 45.01
C SER A 62 -28.21 23.59 45.11
N SER A 63 -27.86 22.35 45.48
CA SER A 63 -27.35 21.84 46.79
C SER A 63 -26.91 20.35 46.68
N GLY A 64 -26.23 19.67 47.63
CA GLY A 64 -25.56 20.06 48.88
C GLY A 64 -25.29 18.89 49.86
N SER A 65 -24.21 18.97 50.68
CA SER A 65 -23.99 18.26 51.98
C SER A 65 -23.73 16.73 51.96
N VAL A 66 -23.09 16.02 52.92
CA VAL A 66 -22.34 16.22 54.21
C VAL A 66 -21.37 15.00 54.39
N SER A 67 -20.40 14.79 55.32
CA SER A 67 -19.85 15.46 56.53
C SER A 67 -18.28 15.59 56.40
N GLY A 68 -17.34 15.32 57.34
CA GLY A 68 -17.29 14.89 58.76
C GLY A 68 -15.84 14.65 59.28
N LYS A 69 -15.58 14.70 60.61
CA LYS A 69 -14.27 14.53 61.31
C LYS A 69 -14.47 14.60 62.86
N PRO A 70 -13.47 14.40 63.77
CA PRO A 70 -12.12 13.79 63.69
C PRO A 70 -11.85 12.75 64.83
N GLY A 71 -10.60 12.36 65.10
CA GLY A 71 -10.19 11.64 66.33
C GLY A 71 -8.66 11.37 66.46
N SER A 72 -8.10 11.38 67.67
CA SER A 72 -6.66 11.10 67.97
C SER A 72 -6.40 10.91 69.48
N THR A 73 -5.56 9.94 69.91
CA THR A 73 -4.60 10.02 71.05
C THR A 73 -3.81 8.72 71.32
N ASN A 74 -2.53 8.86 71.74
CA ASN A 74 -1.68 7.98 72.60
C ASN A 74 -1.38 6.52 72.15
N VAL A 75 -0.26 5.85 72.49
CA VAL A 75 0.39 5.56 73.81
C VAL A 75 1.92 5.33 73.68
N ASN A 76 2.66 5.35 74.81
CA ASN A 76 4.10 5.06 75.03
C ASN A 76 4.28 4.48 76.49
N PRO A 77 5.44 4.04 77.06
CA PRO A 77 6.83 3.88 76.59
C PRO A 77 7.56 2.55 77.03
N GLY A 78 8.90 2.41 76.87
CA GLY A 78 9.68 1.28 77.48
C GLY A 78 11.23 1.20 77.32
N LEU A 79 11.98 1.67 78.34
CA LEU A 79 13.30 1.23 78.88
C LEU A 79 14.56 0.77 78.05
N GLN A 80 15.58 1.65 78.03
CA GLN A 80 16.99 1.51 78.54
C GLN A 80 18.12 0.58 77.97
N ARG A 81 19.36 1.11 78.16
CA ARG A 81 20.75 0.54 78.10
C ARG A 81 21.40 0.27 76.72
N SER A 82 22.72 0.50 76.49
CA SER A 82 23.76 1.35 77.15
C SER A 82 25.12 1.31 76.41
N ASN A 83 25.81 2.48 76.30
CA ASN A 83 27.29 2.67 76.10
C ASN A 83 27.95 2.01 74.85
N ASP A 84 29.09 2.45 74.29
CA ASP A 84 29.95 3.67 74.28
C ASP A 84 30.55 3.73 72.84
N GLY A 85 31.12 4.79 72.26
CA GLY A 85 31.55 6.12 72.70
C GLY A 85 32.35 6.81 71.56
N VAL A 86 33.25 7.76 71.88
CA VAL A 86 34.11 8.54 70.93
C VAL A 86 33.39 9.70 70.19
N ARG A 87 34.15 10.70 69.71
CA ARG A 87 33.76 12.13 69.63
C ARG A 87 34.02 12.79 68.27
N LYS A 88 33.21 13.81 67.97
CA LYS A 88 33.47 15.09 67.21
C LYS A 88 34.14 14.97 65.82
N ASN A 89 33.51 15.40 64.70
CA ASN A 89 32.90 16.69 64.31
C ASN A 89 33.88 17.67 63.62
N HIS A 90 33.35 18.39 62.61
CA HIS A 90 33.82 19.67 62.03
C HIS A 90 35.11 19.64 61.17
N SER A 91 35.37 20.58 60.24
CA SER A 91 34.61 21.16 59.10
C SER A 91 35.36 22.40 58.55
N GLY A 92 35.41 22.59 57.24
CA GLY A 92 36.00 23.76 56.52
C GLY A 92 36.41 23.34 55.09
N GLU A 93 36.31 24.11 54.00
CA GLU A 93 36.45 25.57 53.76
C GLU A 93 37.91 26.08 53.97
N LEU A 94 38.52 26.90 53.09
CA LEU A 94 38.07 27.57 51.86
C LEU A 94 39.28 28.03 50.99
N SER A 95 39.03 28.54 49.77
CA SER A 95 39.97 29.34 48.91
C SER A 95 41.19 28.62 48.30
N GLY A 96 41.89 29.14 47.27
CA GLY A 96 41.78 30.43 46.56
C GLY A 96 42.36 30.40 45.12
N SER A 97 42.62 31.57 44.50
CA SER A 97 42.88 31.74 43.04
C SER A 97 44.12 32.59 42.70
N SER A 98 44.57 32.53 41.43
CA SER A 98 45.66 33.32 40.77
C SER A 98 47.11 32.86 41.05
N GLY A 99 48.10 32.99 40.15
CA GLY A 99 48.08 33.35 38.72
C GLY A 99 49.44 33.90 38.19
N THR A 100 49.83 33.58 36.94
CA THR A 100 50.99 34.15 36.14
C THR A 100 52.43 33.93 36.70
N SER A 101 53.55 33.90 35.94
CA SER A 101 53.83 33.92 34.47
C SER A 101 55.32 33.60 34.12
N LEU A 102 55.62 33.15 32.87
CA LEU A 102 56.96 33.00 32.21
C LEU A 102 57.82 31.81 32.72
N ILE A 103 58.75 31.16 31.98
CA ILE A 103 59.68 31.57 30.88
C ILE A 103 59.69 30.57 29.67
N ALA A 104 60.33 30.97 28.55
CA ALA A 104 60.46 30.36 27.20
C ALA A 104 60.97 28.88 27.06
N GLY A 105 60.88 28.20 25.89
CA GLY A 105 60.22 28.52 24.59
C GLY A 105 60.77 27.77 23.34
N ARG A 106 60.30 28.16 22.14
CA ARG A 106 60.70 27.79 20.72
C ARG A 106 60.27 26.43 20.07
N SER A 107 59.56 26.56 18.92
CA SER A 107 59.50 25.67 17.71
C SER A 107 59.10 24.18 17.81
N GLY A 108 58.51 23.53 16.80
CA GLY A 108 58.01 23.97 15.48
C GLY A 108 58.08 22.88 14.38
N PHE A 109 57.35 23.08 13.27
CA PHE A 109 57.49 22.42 11.94
C PHE A 109 56.99 20.98 11.64
N LYS A 110 56.09 20.90 10.64
CA LYS A 110 56.13 19.94 9.50
C LYS A 110 57.26 20.39 8.54
N PRO A 111 57.85 19.58 7.62
CA PRO A 111 57.22 18.50 6.82
C PRO A 111 58.16 17.30 6.46
N GLY A 112 57.78 16.47 5.47
CA GLY A 112 58.73 15.58 4.77
C GLY A 112 58.13 14.51 3.84
N HIS A 113 58.50 14.53 2.55
CA HIS A 113 58.33 13.41 1.61
C HIS A 113 59.69 12.82 1.24
N ARG A 114 59.87 11.49 1.26
CA ARG A 114 60.32 10.64 0.11
C ARG A 114 60.58 9.18 0.51
N ARG A 115 60.68 8.32 -0.52
CA ARG A 115 61.05 6.89 -0.48
C ARG A 115 62.57 6.70 -0.49
N SER A 116 63.09 5.49 -0.21
CA SER A 116 64.00 4.73 -1.11
C SER A 116 64.50 3.40 -0.54
N ASN A 117 64.50 2.34 -1.37
CA ASN A 117 65.44 1.19 -1.49
C ASN A 117 65.68 0.28 -0.24
N SER A 118 66.08 -1.00 -0.33
CA SER A 118 66.40 -1.94 -1.43
C SER A 118 66.16 -3.40 -0.93
N ALA A 119 66.22 -4.50 -1.70
CA ALA A 119 66.53 -4.72 -3.12
C ALA A 119 65.35 -5.45 -3.83
N GLY A 120 65.41 -6.58 -4.57
CA GLY A 120 66.47 -7.53 -4.96
C GLY A 120 65.96 -8.56 -6.00
N ALA A 121 66.81 -9.48 -6.48
CA ALA A 121 66.53 -10.41 -7.61
C ALA A 121 67.48 -11.67 -7.54
N PRO A 122 67.48 -12.70 -8.46
CA PRO A 122 67.12 -12.62 -9.90
C PRO A 122 66.49 -13.85 -10.63
N LEU A 123 66.15 -13.64 -11.93
CA LEU A 123 65.86 -14.61 -13.04
C LEU A 123 64.52 -15.40 -13.00
N ILE A 124 63.82 -15.71 -14.13
CA ILE A 124 64.03 -15.42 -15.57
C ILE A 124 62.70 -15.40 -16.40
N TYR A 125 62.63 -14.53 -17.44
CA TYR A 125 61.90 -14.59 -18.77
C TYR A 125 60.49 -15.25 -18.91
N SER A 126 59.50 -14.80 -19.72
CA SER A 126 59.13 -13.63 -20.57
C SER A 126 57.62 -13.80 -20.92
N GLY A 127 56.76 -12.89 -21.43
CA GLY A 127 56.76 -11.64 -22.23
C GLY A 127 55.42 -11.65 -23.03
N GLY A 128 54.87 -10.62 -23.70
CA GLY A 128 55.13 -9.17 -23.86
C GLY A 128 54.08 -8.53 -24.82
N GLY A 129 53.79 -7.22 -24.71
CA GLY A 129 52.78 -6.48 -25.54
C GLY A 129 51.33 -6.51 -24.97
N SER A 130 50.54 -5.43 -24.81
CA SER A 130 50.62 -4.00 -25.21
C SER A 130 50.39 -3.73 -26.73
N VAL A 131 49.54 -2.78 -27.19
CA VAL A 131 48.75 -1.71 -26.53
C VAL A 131 47.49 -1.27 -27.34
N ASN A 132 46.62 -0.48 -26.69
CA ASN A 132 45.74 0.59 -27.22
C ASN A 132 44.47 0.32 -28.07
N SER A 133 43.37 0.97 -27.64
CA SER A 133 42.21 1.40 -28.45
C SER A 133 42.47 2.78 -29.09
N PRO A 134 41.60 3.29 -29.99
CA PRO A 134 40.67 4.35 -29.57
C PRO A 134 39.30 4.37 -30.30
N SER A 135 38.44 5.34 -29.93
CA SER A 135 37.10 5.58 -30.48
C SER A 135 37.09 6.66 -31.59
N GLY A 136 36.12 6.62 -32.52
CA GLY A 136 35.91 7.65 -33.56
C GLY A 136 34.53 7.53 -34.24
N ASN A 137 33.97 8.64 -34.76
CA ASN A 137 32.54 8.77 -35.10
C ASN A 137 32.30 9.41 -36.50
N VAL A 138 31.07 9.28 -37.04
CA VAL A 138 30.48 10.00 -38.22
C VAL A 138 30.88 9.56 -39.65
N GLY A 139 29.90 9.40 -40.57
CA GLY A 139 30.11 9.48 -42.04
C GLY A 139 29.09 8.77 -42.95
N ASN A 140 28.30 9.51 -43.76
CA ASN A 140 27.29 9.00 -44.70
C ASN A 140 27.86 8.34 -45.98
N VAL A 141 27.20 7.29 -46.50
CA VAL A 141 27.00 7.05 -47.95
C VAL A 141 25.63 6.38 -48.22
N LEU A 142 24.92 6.85 -49.24
CA LEU A 142 23.86 6.14 -50.00
C LEU A 142 24.12 6.39 -51.50
N PRO A 143 23.63 5.53 -52.42
CA PRO A 143 22.55 6.02 -53.30
C PRO A 143 21.55 4.96 -53.82
N MET A 144 20.31 5.40 -54.08
CA MET A 144 19.31 4.91 -55.09
C MET A 144 18.96 3.40 -55.15
N GLY A 145 17.77 2.93 -55.59
CA GLY A 145 16.50 3.49 -56.07
C GLY A 145 15.55 2.30 -56.34
N ASN A 146 14.25 2.42 -56.62
CA ASN A 146 13.45 3.56 -57.05
C ASN A 146 11.93 3.37 -56.75
N ILE A 147 11.26 4.49 -56.40
CA ILE A 147 9.91 4.90 -56.84
C ILE A 147 8.66 4.15 -56.31
N CYS A 148 7.67 4.96 -55.89
CA CYS A 148 6.33 4.61 -55.36
C CYS A 148 5.27 4.71 -56.50
N PRO A 149 4.01 5.25 -56.39
CA PRO A 149 3.10 5.60 -55.27
C PRO A 149 1.76 4.81 -55.34
N SER A 150 0.80 4.82 -54.40
CA SER A 150 0.11 5.91 -53.65
C SER A 150 -0.73 5.26 -52.52
N GLY A 151 -1.28 5.94 -51.50
CA GLY A 151 -1.28 7.35 -51.12
C GLY A 151 -2.67 7.84 -50.68
N LYS A 152 -2.88 8.10 -49.38
CA LYS A 152 -3.94 8.94 -48.78
C LYS A 152 -3.79 9.02 -47.24
N ILE A 153 -4.07 10.18 -46.65
CA ILE A 153 -4.15 10.43 -45.20
C ILE A 153 -5.46 11.19 -44.95
N PRO A 154 -6.23 10.85 -43.91
CA PRO A 154 -6.68 11.90 -42.99
C PRO A 154 -6.28 11.65 -41.52
N LYS A 155 -6.30 12.73 -40.74
CA LYS A 155 -6.03 12.78 -39.29
C LYS A 155 -7.28 12.42 -38.48
N THR A 156 -7.14 11.94 -37.25
CA THR A 156 -7.85 12.54 -36.07
C THR A 156 -7.32 12.07 -34.71
N SER A 157 -7.25 13.03 -33.76
CA SER A 157 -7.38 12.93 -32.29
C SER A 157 -6.80 11.74 -31.50
N MET A 158 -5.91 12.05 -30.56
CA MET A 158 -5.74 11.27 -29.33
C MET A 158 -6.96 11.46 -28.40
N VAL A 159 -7.47 10.38 -27.81
CA VAL A 159 -8.35 10.39 -26.62
C VAL A 159 -7.95 9.21 -25.74
N HIS A 160 -7.87 9.40 -24.42
CA HIS A 160 -7.60 8.32 -23.47
C HIS A 160 -8.68 7.22 -23.56
N ARG A 161 -8.27 5.95 -23.43
CA ARG A 161 -9.17 4.86 -23.04
C ARG A 161 -8.54 4.03 -21.93
N SER A 162 -9.39 3.51 -21.05
CA SER A 162 -9.03 2.79 -19.84
C SER A 162 -8.27 1.48 -20.11
N LEU A 163 -7.52 1.05 -19.10
CA LEU A 163 -6.85 -0.25 -19.07
C LEU A 163 -7.90 -1.38 -19.04
N GLY A 164 -8.24 -1.89 -20.23
CA GLY A 164 -9.16 -3.02 -20.38
C GLY A 164 -8.47 -4.35 -20.03
N THR A 165 -9.24 -5.28 -19.46
CA THR A 165 -8.81 -6.62 -19.06
C THR A 165 -8.00 -7.30 -20.18
N THR A 166 -6.74 -7.62 -19.90
CA THR A 166 -5.89 -8.35 -20.85
C THR A 166 -6.43 -9.76 -21.06
N ARG A 167 -7.01 -10.00 -22.23
CA ARG A 167 -7.18 -11.34 -22.78
C ARG A 167 -5.81 -12.02 -22.82
N SER A 168 -5.73 -13.26 -22.34
CA SER A 168 -4.59 -14.12 -22.61
C SER A 168 -4.69 -14.65 -24.03
N ASP A 169 -3.83 -14.17 -24.94
CA ASP A 169 -3.73 -14.74 -26.28
C ASP A 169 -3.24 -16.19 -26.20
N VAL A 170 -4.09 -17.12 -26.64
CA VAL A 170 -3.80 -18.56 -26.62
C VAL A 170 -2.93 -18.93 -27.81
N LEU A 171 -1.63 -18.63 -27.71
CA LEU A 171 -0.64 -18.99 -28.71
C LEU A 171 0.04 -20.34 -28.40
N GLY A 172 -0.60 -21.40 -28.89
CA GLY A 172 -0.03 -22.70 -29.26
C GLY A 172 1.17 -23.23 -28.46
N THR A 173 0.90 -23.90 -27.34
CA THR A 173 1.84 -24.92 -26.83
C THR A 173 1.72 -26.21 -27.66
N GLY A 174 2.86 -26.78 -28.04
CA GLY A 174 2.93 -27.87 -29.02
C GLY A 174 2.29 -29.19 -28.59
N MET A 175 1.96 -30.02 -29.58
CA MET A 175 1.38 -31.36 -29.40
C MET A 175 2.27 -32.25 -28.52
N GLY A 176 1.77 -32.61 -27.33
CA GLY A 176 2.36 -33.66 -26.49
C GLY A 176 2.03 -35.05 -27.06
N ASN A 177 3.05 -35.90 -27.23
CA ASN A 177 2.91 -37.21 -27.85
C ASN A 177 2.04 -38.18 -27.02
N TYR A 178 0.79 -38.37 -27.41
CA TYR A 178 -0.03 -39.51 -27.00
C TYR A 178 0.20 -40.70 -27.95
N GLY A 179 1.18 -41.55 -27.65
CA GLY A 179 1.33 -42.81 -28.38
C GLY A 179 2.55 -43.65 -28.03
N HIS A 180 2.33 -44.80 -27.38
CA HIS A 180 2.68 -46.14 -27.88
C HIS A 180 2.33 -47.24 -26.86
N GLY A 181 1.68 -48.31 -27.32
CA GLY A 181 1.46 -49.57 -26.57
C GLY A 181 0.42 -49.53 -25.44
N SER A 182 -0.49 -50.50 -25.28
CA SER A 182 -0.84 -51.63 -26.15
C SER A 182 -2.32 -51.94 -25.98
N ILE A 183 -3.08 -52.01 -27.08
CA ILE A 183 -4.50 -52.41 -27.07
C ILE A 183 -4.58 -53.81 -27.68
N MET A 184 -5.27 -54.73 -27.00
CA MET A 184 -5.49 -56.09 -27.52
C MET A 184 -6.30 -56.05 -28.83
N ARG A 185 -5.76 -56.68 -29.87
CA ARG A 185 -6.34 -56.67 -31.22
C ARG A 185 -7.44 -57.72 -31.37
N GLY A 186 -8.63 -57.43 -30.85
CA GLY A 186 -9.82 -58.25 -31.09
C GLY A 186 -10.14 -58.31 -32.60
N GLY A 187 -10.10 -59.51 -33.18
CA GLY A 187 -10.44 -59.72 -34.59
C GLY A 187 -11.96 -59.67 -34.83
N GLY A 188 -12.37 -59.17 -35.99
CA GLY A 188 -13.78 -59.04 -36.35
C GLY A 188 -14.13 -59.73 -37.67
N SER A 189 -15.23 -60.50 -37.67
CA SER A 189 -15.91 -60.95 -38.89
C SER A 189 -17.34 -61.39 -38.61
N SER A 190 -18.33 -60.56 -38.95
CA SER A 190 -19.65 -60.99 -39.44
C SER A 190 -20.49 -59.77 -39.86
N SER A 191 -21.51 -60.04 -40.68
CA SER A 191 -22.25 -59.07 -41.49
C SER A 191 -23.06 -58.03 -40.70
N ALA A 192 -23.26 -56.86 -41.30
CA ALA A 192 -24.24 -55.88 -40.85
C ALA A 192 -25.68 -56.33 -41.15
N LYS A 193 -26.62 -55.88 -40.32
CA LYS A 193 -28.03 -55.64 -40.69
C LYS A 193 -28.53 -54.36 -40.01
N SER A 194 -29.41 -53.66 -40.69
CA SER A 194 -30.11 -52.47 -40.19
C SER A 194 -31.37 -52.86 -39.38
N GLY A 195 -31.76 -52.03 -38.40
CA GLY A 195 -32.99 -52.23 -37.65
C GLY A 195 -33.24 -51.20 -36.54
N GLU A 196 -34.41 -50.56 -36.61
CA GLU A 196 -35.17 -49.83 -35.57
C GLU A 196 -34.46 -48.84 -34.61
N VAL A 197 -34.87 -47.57 -34.72
CA VAL A 197 -34.86 -46.64 -33.58
C VAL A 197 -35.89 -47.13 -32.56
N ARG A 198 -35.46 -47.40 -31.31
CA ARG A 198 -36.37 -47.56 -30.16
C ARG A 198 -35.99 -46.60 -29.03
N THR A 199 -37.00 -45.95 -28.47
CA THR A 199 -36.88 -44.95 -27.39
C THR A 199 -36.48 -45.60 -26.06
N GLY A 200 -35.20 -45.51 -25.70
CA GLY A 200 -34.60 -46.16 -24.52
C GLY A 200 -34.24 -45.22 -23.37
N SER A 201 -35.17 -44.36 -22.91
CA SER A 201 -34.91 -43.41 -21.82
C SER A 201 -34.48 -44.07 -20.49
N THR A 202 -34.77 -45.36 -20.31
CA THR A 202 -34.41 -46.15 -19.12
C THR A 202 -33.00 -46.75 -19.16
N GLN A 203 -32.40 -46.97 -20.33
CA GLN A 203 -31.02 -47.51 -20.42
C GLN A 203 -29.95 -46.48 -20.03
N SER A 204 -30.21 -45.19 -20.28
CA SER A 204 -29.26 -44.11 -19.99
C SER A 204 -28.92 -44.00 -18.49
N MET A 205 -29.91 -44.16 -17.59
CA MET A 205 -29.67 -44.10 -16.15
C MET A 205 -28.82 -45.27 -15.63
N VAL A 206 -29.00 -46.48 -16.17
CA VAL A 206 -28.24 -47.68 -15.72
C VAL A 206 -26.78 -47.57 -16.15
N SER A 207 -26.52 -47.05 -17.35
CA SER A 207 -25.16 -46.90 -17.89
C SER A 207 -24.29 -45.91 -17.10
N LEU A 208 -24.88 -45.03 -16.29
CA LEU A 208 -24.17 -44.05 -15.47
C LEU A 208 -23.85 -44.55 -14.05
N SER A 209 -24.12 -45.82 -13.74
CA SER A 209 -23.74 -46.47 -12.48
C SER A 209 -22.43 -47.26 -12.57
N ASP A 210 -21.89 -47.47 -13.77
CA ASP A 210 -20.57 -48.07 -13.99
C ASP A 210 -19.46 -46.99 -13.86
N PRO A 211 -18.51 -47.12 -12.93
CA PRO A 211 -17.46 -46.12 -12.72
C PRO A 211 -16.46 -46.05 -13.89
N GLU A 212 -16.29 -47.10 -14.68
CA GLU A 212 -15.44 -47.07 -15.88
C GLU A 212 -16.10 -46.26 -17.00
N VAL A 213 -17.40 -46.44 -17.24
CA VAL A 213 -18.17 -45.62 -18.21
C VAL A 213 -18.15 -44.15 -17.80
N VAL A 214 -18.37 -43.86 -16.51
CA VAL A 214 -18.32 -42.49 -15.97
C VAL A 214 -16.91 -41.88 -16.10
N LYS A 215 -15.83 -42.65 -15.86
CA LYS A 215 -14.45 -42.22 -16.14
C LYS A 215 -14.25 -41.92 -17.63
N VAL A 216 -14.75 -42.75 -18.55
CA VAL A 216 -14.60 -42.54 -20.00
C VAL A 216 -15.28 -41.24 -20.43
N ALA A 217 -16.50 -40.98 -19.98
CA ALA A 217 -17.19 -39.70 -20.22
C ALA A 217 -16.39 -38.51 -19.66
N GLY A 218 -15.85 -38.61 -18.44
CA GLY A 218 -14.98 -37.59 -17.84
C GLY A 218 -13.70 -37.32 -18.67
N ASN A 219 -13.09 -38.38 -19.23
CA ASN A 219 -11.94 -38.24 -20.13
C ASN A 219 -12.30 -37.54 -21.45
N GLU A 220 -13.54 -37.64 -21.93
CA GLU A 220 -13.98 -36.95 -23.14
C GLU A 220 -14.24 -35.45 -22.89
N GLU A 221 -14.94 -35.10 -21.81
CA GLU A 221 -15.12 -33.69 -21.44
C GLU A 221 -13.77 -33.01 -21.10
N TYR A 222 -12.86 -33.75 -20.46
CA TYR A 222 -11.50 -33.26 -20.22
C TYR A 222 -10.73 -32.96 -21.52
N LYS A 223 -10.89 -33.79 -22.57
CA LYS A 223 -10.30 -33.54 -23.89
C LYS A 223 -10.95 -32.36 -24.63
N LYS A 224 -12.22 -32.07 -24.37
CA LYS A 224 -12.95 -30.90 -24.90
C LYS A 224 -12.57 -29.59 -24.18
N GLY A 225 -11.88 -29.67 -23.04
CA GLY A 225 -11.54 -28.53 -22.19
C GLY A 225 -12.64 -28.17 -21.17
N HIS A 226 -13.71 -28.97 -21.09
CA HIS A 226 -14.81 -28.82 -20.15
C HIS A 226 -14.41 -29.37 -18.77
N PHE A 227 -13.52 -28.66 -18.09
CA PHE A 227 -12.88 -29.15 -16.86
C PHE A 227 -13.83 -29.23 -15.65
N ALA A 228 -14.91 -28.44 -15.61
CA ALA A 228 -15.89 -28.49 -14.51
C ALA A 228 -16.83 -29.69 -14.65
N GLU A 229 -17.24 -29.98 -15.87
CA GLU A 229 -18.05 -31.12 -16.29
C GLU A 229 -17.26 -32.42 -16.10
N ALA A 230 -15.99 -32.44 -16.53
CA ALA A 230 -15.06 -33.53 -16.27
C ALA A 230 -14.82 -33.76 -14.77
N LEU A 231 -14.69 -32.70 -13.97
CA LEU A 231 -14.57 -32.81 -12.51
C LEU A 231 -15.78 -33.50 -11.89
N CYS A 232 -17.00 -33.07 -12.23
CA CYS A 232 -18.24 -33.67 -11.73
C CYS A 232 -18.35 -35.16 -12.09
N LEU A 233 -17.93 -35.54 -13.31
CA LEU A 233 -17.89 -36.94 -13.75
C LEU A 233 -16.82 -37.74 -12.97
N TYR A 234 -15.62 -37.20 -12.74
CA TYR A 234 -14.61 -37.88 -11.92
C TYR A 234 -15.02 -37.99 -10.44
N GLU A 235 -15.72 -37.00 -9.88
CA GLU A 235 -16.27 -37.06 -8.52
C GLU A 235 -17.34 -38.16 -8.40
N ARG A 236 -18.19 -38.34 -9.42
CA ARG A 236 -19.11 -39.49 -9.52
C ARG A 236 -18.38 -40.82 -9.63
N ALA A 237 -17.27 -40.91 -10.39
CA ALA A 237 -16.47 -42.14 -10.45
C ALA A 237 -15.82 -42.49 -9.10
N VAL A 238 -15.34 -41.47 -8.36
CA VAL A 238 -14.78 -41.63 -7.00
C VAL A 238 -15.86 -41.99 -5.98
N SER A 239 -17.09 -41.46 -6.07
CA SER A 239 -18.16 -41.82 -5.14
C SER A 239 -18.69 -43.25 -5.33
N ILE A 240 -18.68 -43.76 -6.57
CA ILE A 240 -19.01 -45.16 -6.87
C ILE A 240 -17.88 -46.11 -6.43
N ALA A 241 -16.61 -45.69 -6.53
CA ALA A 241 -15.45 -46.54 -6.30
C ALA A 241 -14.26 -45.77 -5.66
N PRO A 242 -14.31 -45.48 -4.34
CA PRO A 242 -13.41 -44.54 -3.67
C PRO A 242 -11.95 -45.01 -3.55
N ASN A 243 -11.70 -46.31 -3.70
CA ASN A 243 -10.39 -46.94 -3.53
C ASN A 243 -9.53 -46.95 -4.81
N ASN A 244 -10.02 -46.41 -5.93
CA ASN A 244 -9.30 -46.44 -7.20
C ASN A 244 -8.45 -45.17 -7.41
N ALA A 245 -7.12 -45.31 -7.28
CA ALA A 245 -6.13 -44.25 -7.48
C ALA A 245 -6.21 -43.56 -8.86
N ALA A 246 -6.64 -44.28 -9.92
CA ALA A 246 -6.74 -43.71 -11.25
C ALA A 246 -7.87 -42.68 -11.37
N TYR A 247 -9.00 -42.89 -10.69
CA TYR A 247 -10.11 -41.93 -10.69
C TYR A 247 -9.72 -40.64 -9.95
N ARG A 248 -9.04 -40.74 -8.80
CA ARG A 248 -8.55 -39.56 -8.05
C ARG A 248 -7.47 -38.77 -8.78
N SER A 249 -6.51 -39.45 -9.41
CA SER A 249 -5.51 -38.78 -10.26
C SER A 249 -6.12 -38.08 -11.49
N ASN A 250 -7.24 -38.60 -12.02
CA ASN A 250 -7.99 -37.91 -13.07
C ASN A 250 -8.81 -36.73 -12.52
N LYS A 251 -9.44 -36.86 -11.35
CA LYS A 251 -10.09 -35.76 -10.62
C LYS A 251 -9.10 -34.60 -10.39
N ALA A 252 -7.91 -34.91 -9.89
CA ALA A 252 -6.83 -33.96 -9.71
C ALA A 252 -6.38 -33.29 -11.02
N ALA A 253 -6.40 -33.99 -12.16
CA ALA A 253 -6.12 -33.39 -13.45
C ALA A 253 -7.16 -32.31 -13.83
N ALA A 254 -8.45 -32.58 -13.60
CA ALA A 254 -9.51 -31.58 -13.82
C ALA A 254 -9.36 -30.37 -12.88
N LEU A 255 -9.10 -30.61 -11.58
CA LEU A 255 -8.79 -29.55 -10.61
C LEU A 255 -7.56 -28.71 -11.03
N THR A 256 -6.53 -29.35 -11.59
CA THR A 256 -5.33 -28.70 -12.12
C THR A 256 -5.65 -27.77 -13.31
N GLY A 257 -6.58 -28.18 -14.18
CA GLY A 257 -7.09 -27.37 -15.31
C GLY A 257 -7.97 -26.20 -14.86
N LEU A 258 -8.73 -26.37 -13.76
CA LEU A 258 -9.50 -25.31 -13.10
C LEU A 258 -8.66 -24.36 -12.22
N GLY A 259 -7.35 -24.60 -12.09
CA GLY A 259 -6.46 -23.82 -11.22
C GLY A 259 -6.61 -24.10 -9.71
N ARG A 260 -7.42 -25.08 -9.31
CA ARG A 260 -7.67 -25.50 -7.91
C ARG A 260 -6.51 -26.38 -7.39
N LEU A 261 -5.32 -25.77 -7.28
CA LEU A 261 -4.06 -26.52 -7.10
C LEU A 261 -3.92 -27.21 -5.74
N GLY A 262 -4.44 -26.63 -4.64
CA GLY A 262 -4.40 -27.25 -3.32
C GLY A 262 -5.16 -28.58 -3.29
N GLU A 263 -6.39 -28.58 -3.80
CA GLU A 263 -7.22 -29.79 -3.96
C GLU A 263 -6.60 -30.81 -4.94
N ALA A 264 -5.96 -30.33 -6.01
CA ALA A 264 -5.29 -31.19 -6.98
C ALA A 264 -4.08 -31.93 -6.36
N VAL A 265 -3.38 -31.32 -5.40
CA VAL A 265 -2.33 -32.00 -4.62
C VAL A 265 -2.96 -33.05 -3.72
N LEU A 266 -3.96 -32.71 -2.90
CA LEU A 266 -4.61 -33.66 -1.97
C LEU A 266 -5.16 -34.91 -2.67
N GLU A 267 -5.86 -34.76 -3.81
CA GLU A 267 -6.39 -35.89 -4.56
C GLU A 267 -5.30 -36.73 -5.26
N CYS A 268 -4.11 -36.15 -5.52
CA CYS A 268 -2.96 -36.94 -5.96
C CYS A 268 -2.20 -37.61 -4.81
N GLU A 269 -2.09 -36.98 -3.64
CA GLU A 269 -1.52 -37.57 -2.43
C GLU A 269 -2.35 -38.79 -2.00
N GLU A 270 -3.69 -38.66 -2.01
CA GLU A 270 -4.62 -39.77 -1.75
C GLU A 270 -4.53 -40.86 -2.83
N ALA A 271 -4.31 -40.50 -4.10
CA ALA A 271 -4.06 -41.49 -5.15
C ALA A 271 -2.77 -42.30 -4.90
N VAL A 272 -1.68 -41.66 -4.44
CA VAL A 272 -0.43 -42.34 -4.04
C VAL A 272 -0.59 -43.13 -2.74
N ARG A 273 -1.47 -42.70 -1.83
CA ARG A 273 -1.81 -43.46 -0.61
C ARG A 273 -2.59 -44.75 -0.92
N LEU A 274 -3.37 -44.76 -2.00
CA LEU A 274 -4.13 -45.91 -2.48
C LEU A 274 -3.29 -46.87 -3.34
N ASP A 275 -2.47 -46.34 -4.25
CA ASP A 275 -1.49 -47.10 -5.03
C ASP A 275 -0.16 -46.35 -5.08
N SER A 276 0.78 -46.80 -4.24
CA SER A 276 2.12 -46.22 -4.15
C SER A 276 3.02 -46.54 -5.36
N GLY A 277 2.62 -47.46 -6.23
CA GLY A 277 3.28 -47.72 -7.51
C GLY A 277 2.80 -46.82 -8.65
N TYR A 278 1.79 -45.96 -8.42
CA TYR A 278 1.09 -45.26 -9.50
C TYR A 278 1.86 -44.07 -10.07
N ALA A 279 2.79 -44.36 -10.99
CA ALA A 279 3.68 -43.41 -11.68
C ALA A 279 2.97 -42.16 -12.27
N ARG A 280 1.70 -42.26 -12.67
CA ARG A 280 0.93 -41.09 -13.14
C ARG A 280 0.58 -40.11 -12.02
N ALA A 281 0.25 -40.59 -10.82
CA ALA A 281 0.03 -39.72 -9.67
C ALA A 281 1.35 -39.09 -9.20
N HIS A 282 2.45 -39.84 -9.20
CA HIS A 282 3.80 -39.30 -8.93
C HIS A 282 4.18 -38.18 -9.92
N GLN A 283 3.95 -38.35 -11.23
CA GLN A 283 4.21 -37.29 -12.19
C GLN A 283 3.34 -36.04 -11.96
N ARG A 284 2.05 -36.22 -11.65
CA ARG A 284 1.16 -35.09 -11.33
C ARG A 284 1.59 -34.36 -10.07
N LEU A 285 1.95 -35.07 -8.99
CA LEU A 285 2.52 -34.46 -7.77
C LEU A 285 3.80 -33.69 -8.08
N ALA A 286 4.73 -34.29 -8.83
CA ALA A 286 5.96 -33.62 -9.19
C ALA A 286 5.72 -32.30 -9.93
N SER A 287 4.79 -32.29 -10.89
CA SER A 287 4.40 -31.11 -11.66
C SER A 287 3.69 -30.07 -10.79
N LEU A 288 2.76 -30.49 -9.91
CA LEU A 288 2.05 -29.61 -8.98
C LEU A 288 2.98 -28.96 -7.95
N HIS A 289 3.83 -29.75 -7.28
CA HIS A 289 4.83 -29.24 -6.34
C HIS A 289 5.81 -28.28 -7.03
N LEU A 290 6.19 -28.52 -8.30
CA LEU A 290 7.02 -27.58 -9.06
C LEU A 290 6.32 -26.23 -9.28
N ARG A 291 5.02 -26.25 -9.65
CA ARG A 291 4.21 -25.02 -9.81
C ARG A 291 4.08 -24.23 -8.49
N LEU A 292 3.99 -24.94 -7.37
CA LEU A 292 3.93 -24.39 -6.01
C LEU A 292 5.31 -24.00 -5.42
N GLY A 293 6.41 -24.19 -6.17
CA GLY A 293 7.78 -23.87 -5.72
C GLY A 293 8.41 -24.89 -4.76
N GLN A 294 7.76 -26.02 -4.50
CA GLN A 294 8.24 -27.08 -3.61
C GLN A 294 9.23 -28.02 -4.32
N VAL A 295 10.44 -27.51 -4.59
CA VAL A 295 11.52 -28.21 -5.30
C VAL A 295 11.83 -29.60 -4.72
N GLU A 296 11.91 -29.75 -3.39
CA GLU A 296 12.28 -31.03 -2.77
C GLU A 296 11.17 -32.10 -2.87
N CYS A 297 9.90 -31.71 -2.70
CA CYS A 297 8.76 -32.60 -2.93
C CYS A 297 8.64 -32.96 -4.43
N SER A 298 8.84 -31.99 -5.32
CA SER A 298 8.87 -32.26 -6.76
C SER A 298 9.97 -33.27 -7.14
N ARG A 299 11.16 -33.11 -6.55
CA ARG A 299 12.30 -34.02 -6.71
C ARG A 299 12.02 -35.43 -6.21
N SER A 300 11.41 -35.60 -5.03
CA SER A 300 11.17 -36.94 -4.47
C SER A 300 10.22 -37.75 -5.36
N HIS A 301 9.14 -37.14 -5.85
CA HIS A 301 8.22 -37.80 -6.77
C HIS A 301 8.83 -38.05 -8.16
N LEU A 302 9.68 -37.16 -8.69
CA LEU A 302 10.43 -37.39 -9.95
C LEU A 302 11.49 -38.49 -9.86
N ARG A 303 12.01 -38.82 -8.67
CA ARG A 303 13.03 -39.86 -8.49
C ARG A 303 12.45 -41.19 -8.00
N PHE A 304 11.13 -41.38 -8.16
CA PHE A 304 10.43 -42.60 -7.79
C PHE A 304 10.88 -43.81 -8.66
N PRO A 305 11.13 -45.00 -8.07
CA PRO A 305 11.58 -46.17 -8.83
C PRO A 305 10.56 -46.65 -9.88
N GLY A 306 11.06 -47.02 -11.06
CA GLY A 306 10.25 -47.62 -12.13
C GLY A 306 9.67 -46.63 -13.16
N GLN A 307 9.87 -45.32 -12.99
CA GLN A 307 9.41 -44.30 -13.92
C GLN A 307 10.53 -43.81 -14.85
N GLN A 308 10.25 -43.67 -16.16
CA GLN A 308 11.11 -42.87 -17.04
C GLN A 308 10.87 -41.39 -16.74
N THR A 309 11.93 -40.68 -16.36
CA THR A 309 11.90 -39.25 -16.08
C THR A 309 11.92 -38.44 -17.38
N ASP A 310 10.97 -37.51 -17.54
CA ASP A 310 11.05 -36.53 -18.62
C ASP A 310 12.25 -35.60 -18.37
N ALA A 311 13.21 -35.65 -19.28
CA ALA A 311 14.39 -34.78 -19.26
C ALA A 311 14.02 -33.28 -19.37
N ALA A 312 12.84 -32.92 -19.89
CA ALA A 312 12.34 -31.55 -19.89
C ALA A 312 11.79 -31.13 -18.52
N GLU A 313 11.02 -31.98 -17.82
CA GLU A 313 10.58 -31.71 -16.44
C GLU A 313 11.77 -31.61 -15.47
N LEU A 314 12.77 -32.50 -15.60
CA LEU A 314 13.97 -32.46 -14.79
C LEU A 314 14.79 -31.16 -15.01
N LYS A 315 14.91 -30.68 -16.25
CA LYS A 315 15.56 -29.40 -16.57
C LYS A 315 14.81 -28.20 -16.00
N LYS A 316 13.47 -28.20 -16.04
CA LYS A 316 12.65 -27.15 -15.39
C LYS A 316 12.86 -27.12 -13.88
N LEU A 317 12.85 -28.29 -13.23
CA LEU A 317 13.14 -28.42 -11.80
C LEU A 317 14.52 -27.84 -11.43
N GLN A 318 15.57 -28.19 -12.18
CA GLN A 318 16.93 -27.68 -11.98
C GLN A 318 17.03 -26.16 -12.19
N ALA A 319 16.30 -25.61 -13.17
CA ALA A 319 16.24 -24.17 -13.39
C ALA A 319 15.57 -23.43 -12.22
N VAL A 320 14.37 -23.87 -11.82
CA VAL A 320 13.63 -23.31 -10.67
C VAL A 320 14.48 -23.40 -9.40
N GLU A 321 15.09 -24.55 -9.11
CA GLU A 321 16.02 -24.73 -7.98
C GLU A 321 17.18 -23.75 -8.01
N SER A 322 17.86 -23.61 -9.16
CA SER A 322 19.01 -22.72 -9.32
C SER A 322 18.65 -21.25 -9.05
N HIS A 323 17.48 -20.82 -9.51
CA HIS A 323 16.96 -19.48 -9.27
C HIS A 323 16.49 -19.29 -7.82
N MET A 324 15.81 -20.27 -7.22
CA MET A 324 15.41 -20.22 -5.80
C MET A 324 16.61 -20.18 -4.85
N LYS A 325 17.69 -20.92 -5.13
CA LYS A 325 18.95 -20.85 -4.36
C LYS A 325 19.60 -19.47 -4.48
N ARG A 326 19.76 -18.94 -5.69
CA ARG A 326 20.29 -17.57 -5.91
C ARG A 326 19.42 -16.49 -5.26
N CYS A 327 18.10 -16.65 -5.28
CA CYS A 327 17.15 -15.78 -4.58
C CYS A 327 17.37 -15.82 -3.05
N ALA A 328 17.53 -17.02 -2.47
CA ALA A 328 17.81 -17.20 -1.05
C ALA A 328 19.17 -16.60 -0.63
N ASP A 329 20.20 -16.70 -1.46
CA ASP A 329 21.52 -16.16 -1.14
C ASP A 329 21.58 -14.64 -1.33
N ALA A 330 20.93 -14.10 -2.37
CA ALA A 330 20.75 -12.66 -2.54
C ALA A 330 19.94 -12.04 -1.39
N ARG A 331 18.90 -12.72 -0.90
CA ARG A 331 18.14 -12.34 0.31
C ARG A 331 19.05 -12.22 1.53
N LYS A 332 19.88 -13.23 1.83
CA LYS A 332 20.80 -13.23 2.98
C LYS A 332 21.82 -12.09 2.93
N ILE A 333 22.27 -11.74 1.72
CA ILE A 333 23.24 -10.66 1.48
C ILE A 333 22.57 -9.27 1.53
N GLY A 334 21.25 -9.20 1.35
CA GLY A 334 20.50 -7.94 1.25
C GLY A 334 20.51 -7.31 -0.13
N ASP A 335 20.88 -8.05 -1.19
CA ASP A 335 20.66 -7.60 -2.59
C ASP A 335 19.22 -7.92 -3.00
N TRP A 336 18.31 -7.05 -2.57
CA TRP A 336 16.88 -7.15 -2.88
C TRP A 336 16.59 -7.04 -4.39
N LYS A 337 17.47 -6.39 -5.18
CA LYS A 337 17.29 -6.29 -6.64
C LYS A 337 17.60 -7.63 -7.33
N SER A 338 18.67 -8.30 -6.93
CA SER A 338 18.92 -9.67 -7.41
C SER A 338 17.92 -10.66 -6.82
N ALA A 339 17.52 -10.55 -5.55
CA ALA A 339 16.52 -11.44 -4.96
C ALA A 339 15.19 -11.39 -5.74
N MET A 340 14.71 -10.19 -6.08
CA MET A 340 13.52 -10.01 -6.93
C MET A 340 13.72 -10.61 -8.33
N ARG A 341 14.83 -10.28 -9.01
CA ARG A 341 15.12 -10.78 -10.37
C ARG A 341 15.19 -12.32 -10.43
N GLU A 342 15.83 -12.95 -9.46
CA GLU A 342 15.94 -14.41 -9.40
C GLU A 342 14.62 -15.06 -8.99
N GLY A 343 13.80 -14.42 -8.15
CA GLY A 343 12.44 -14.86 -7.84
C GLY A 343 11.51 -14.82 -9.05
N ASP A 344 11.52 -13.71 -9.81
CA ASP A 344 10.79 -13.56 -11.06
C ASP A 344 11.24 -14.59 -12.12
N ALA A 345 12.54 -14.91 -12.16
CA ALA A 345 13.07 -15.95 -13.04
C ALA A 345 12.64 -17.38 -12.62
N ALA A 346 12.53 -17.66 -11.31
CA ALA A 346 11.96 -18.93 -10.82
C ALA A 346 10.47 -19.07 -11.15
N ILE A 347 9.70 -17.98 -11.05
CA ILE A 347 8.30 -17.89 -11.49
C ILE A 347 8.21 -18.22 -12.99
N ALA A 348 9.02 -17.57 -13.83
CA ALA A 348 9.04 -17.79 -15.28
C ALA A 348 9.54 -19.19 -15.69
N ALA A 349 10.46 -19.80 -14.93
CA ALA A 349 10.96 -21.15 -15.18
C ALA A 349 9.96 -22.27 -14.83
N GLY A 350 8.92 -21.97 -14.03
CA GLY A 350 7.82 -22.90 -13.78
C GLY A 350 7.02 -22.66 -12.50
N ALA A 351 7.59 -22.01 -11.48
CA ALA A 351 6.99 -21.84 -10.15
C ALA A 351 5.93 -20.71 -10.07
N HIS A 352 5.12 -20.57 -11.12
CA HIS A 352 4.16 -19.48 -11.33
C HIS A 352 2.97 -19.44 -10.36
N SER A 353 2.86 -20.43 -9.47
CA SER A 353 1.82 -20.49 -8.43
C SER A 353 2.40 -20.64 -7.04
N SER A 354 3.67 -20.28 -6.82
CA SER A 354 4.37 -20.33 -5.52
C SER A 354 4.13 -19.06 -4.68
N PRO A 355 3.31 -19.11 -3.62
CA PRO A 355 3.05 -17.95 -2.75
C PRO A 355 4.33 -17.39 -2.11
N GLN A 356 5.31 -18.25 -1.84
CA GLN A 356 6.58 -17.88 -1.21
C GLN A 356 7.45 -17.00 -2.13
N LEU A 357 7.40 -17.21 -3.46
CA LEU A 357 8.11 -16.35 -4.41
C LEU A 357 7.44 -14.97 -4.52
N PHE A 358 6.11 -14.91 -4.55
CA PHE A 358 5.37 -13.63 -4.50
C PHE A 358 5.59 -12.87 -3.18
N ALA A 359 5.63 -13.57 -2.03
CA ALA A 359 6.02 -12.97 -0.76
C ALA A 359 7.48 -12.45 -0.78
N CYS A 360 8.42 -13.18 -1.38
CA CYS A 360 9.80 -12.70 -1.54
C CYS A 360 9.92 -11.48 -2.46
N ARG A 361 9.10 -11.40 -3.51
CA ARG A 361 8.97 -10.19 -4.34
C ARG A 361 8.43 -9.02 -3.53
N ALA A 362 7.37 -9.22 -2.75
CA ALA A 362 6.78 -8.19 -1.91
C ALA A 362 7.76 -7.67 -0.84
N GLU A 363 8.53 -8.55 -0.18
CA GLU A 363 9.57 -8.10 0.75
C GLU A 363 10.70 -7.35 0.03
N ALA A 364 11.17 -7.83 -1.12
CA ALA A 364 12.20 -7.11 -1.88
C ALA A 364 11.75 -5.68 -2.25
N LEU A 365 10.49 -5.50 -2.69
CA LEU A 365 9.91 -4.19 -2.98
C LEU A 365 9.82 -3.30 -1.73
N LEU A 366 9.40 -3.85 -0.58
CA LEU A 366 9.42 -3.15 0.71
C LEU A 366 10.82 -2.62 1.06
N LYS A 367 11.85 -3.48 0.96
CA LYS A 367 13.24 -3.12 1.29
C LYS A 367 13.88 -2.18 0.25
N LEU A 368 13.27 -2.05 -0.94
CA LEU A 368 13.59 -1.04 -1.96
C LEU A 368 12.77 0.25 -1.82
N HIS A 369 12.00 0.41 -0.73
CA HIS A 369 11.10 1.54 -0.44
C HIS A 369 9.91 1.68 -1.42
N GLN A 370 9.60 0.65 -2.20
CA GLN A 370 8.47 0.61 -3.13
C GLN A 370 7.19 0.10 -2.45
N LEU A 371 6.70 0.85 -1.45
CA LEU A 371 5.60 0.42 -0.55
C LEU A 371 4.29 0.08 -1.27
N GLN A 372 3.90 0.85 -2.30
CA GLN A 372 2.67 0.62 -3.06
C GLN A 372 2.77 -0.64 -3.94
N ASP A 373 3.94 -0.88 -4.54
CA ASP A 373 4.20 -2.08 -5.34
C ASP A 373 4.26 -3.34 -4.44
N ALA A 374 4.74 -3.19 -3.21
CA ALA A 374 4.78 -4.25 -2.21
C ALA A 374 3.38 -4.68 -1.72
N ASP A 375 2.51 -3.72 -1.36
CA ASP A 375 1.11 -3.97 -0.98
C ASP A 375 0.32 -4.60 -2.14
N SER A 376 0.53 -4.09 -3.36
CA SER A 376 -0.03 -4.66 -4.59
C SER A 376 0.46 -6.10 -4.84
N SER A 377 1.73 -6.39 -4.55
CA SER A 377 2.30 -7.73 -4.70
C SER A 377 1.76 -8.73 -3.67
N LEU A 378 1.41 -8.28 -2.45
CA LEU A 378 0.69 -9.12 -1.48
C LEU A 378 -0.70 -9.52 -2.00
N ALA A 379 -1.44 -8.58 -2.59
CA ALA A 379 -2.79 -8.83 -3.11
C ALA A 379 -2.82 -9.83 -4.28
N ILE A 380 -1.69 -10.05 -4.94
CA ILE A 380 -1.51 -10.97 -6.07
C ILE A 380 -1.10 -12.39 -5.59
N ILE A 381 -0.76 -12.58 -4.31
CA ILE A 381 -0.33 -13.89 -3.78
C ILE A 381 -1.42 -14.96 -4.04
N PRO A 382 -1.10 -16.07 -4.75
CA PRO A 382 -2.06 -17.14 -4.99
C PRO A 382 -2.57 -17.77 -3.69
N LYS A 383 -3.88 -17.77 -3.48
CA LYS A 383 -4.52 -18.48 -2.37
C LYS A 383 -4.55 -19.98 -2.68
N VAL A 384 -3.71 -20.75 -1.98
CA VAL A 384 -3.64 -22.21 -2.12
C VAL A 384 -4.52 -22.86 -1.07
N GLU A 385 -5.84 -22.78 -1.27
CA GLU A 385 -6.84 -23.39 -0.39
C GLU A 385 -7.37 -24.70 -1.02
N PRO A 386 -7.59 -25.77 -0.24
CA PRO A 386 -7.04 -25.99 1.11
C PRO A 386 -5.51 -26.17 1.04
N TYR A 387 -4.81 -25.87 2.13
CA TYR A 387 -3.36 -26.03 2.24
C TYR A 387 -3.00 -27.50 2.52
N PRO A 388 -2.26 -28.21 1.63
CA PRO A 388 -1.80 -29.58 1.90
C PRO A 388 -0.78 -29.63 3.05
N LEU A 389 -0.75 -30.73 3.80
CA LEU A 389 0.22 -30.92 4.89
C LEU A 389 1.67 -30.91 4.39
N SER A 390 1.92 -31.47 3.20
CA SER A 390 3.20 -31.40 2.49
C SER A 390 3.61 -29.97 2.13
N TYR A 391 2.63 -29.09 1.87
CA TYR A 391 2.87 -27.67 1.60
C TYR A 391 3.16 -26.90 2.89
N ALA A 392 2.36 -27.09 3.94
CA ALA A 392 2.53 -26.43 5.23
C ALA A 392 3.90 -26.70 5.87
N GLN A 393 4.41 -27.93 5.74
CA GLN A 393 5.74 -28.33 6.23
C GLN A 393 6.92 -27.83 5.37
N GLY A 394 6.66 -27.28 4.18
CA GLY A 394 7.69 -26.81 3.27
C GLY A 394 8.43 -25.60 3.83
N LYS A 395 9.74 -25.72 4.11
CA LYS A 395 10.57 -24.61 4.58
C LYS A 395 11.17 -23.80 3.44
N VAL A 396 11.01 -22.47 3.49
CA VAL A 396 11.61 -21.51 2.55
C VAL A 396 12.33 -20.42 3.36
N PHE A 397 13.58 -20.14 2.98
CA PHE A 397 14.50 -19.27 3.74
C PHE A 397 14.71 -19.65 5.23
N GLY A 398 14.34 -20.87 5.63
CA GLY A 398 14.43 -21.36 7.01
C GLY A 398 13.14 -21.22 7.83
N MET A 399 12.14 -20.49 7.32
CA MET A 399 10.79 -20.37 7.88
C MET A 399 9.84 -21.38 7.24
N LEU A 400 8.76 -21.76 7.92
CA LEU A 400 7.63 -22.44 7.26
C LEU A 400 6.96 -21.54 6.21
N SER A 401 6.57 -22.12 5.06
CA SER A 401 6.06 -21.38 3.89
C SER A 401 4.89 -20.46 4.19
N GLU A 402 3.95 -20.88 5.04
CA GLU A 402 2.78 -20.10 5.45
C GLU A 402 3.17 -18.95 6.39
N SER A 403 3.99 -19.25 7.41
CA SER A 403 4.49 -18.25 8.36
C SER A 403 5.27 -17.13 7.65
N TYR A 404 6.05 -17.46 6.62
CA TYR A 404 6.79 -16.49 5.81
C TYR A 404 5.88 -15.47 5.11
N ILE A 405 4.69 -15.87 4.63
CA ILE A 405 3.74 -14.95 4.00
C ILE A 405 3.25 -13.91 5.01
N PHE A 406 2.85 -14.36 6.20
CA PHE A 406 2.43 -13.48 7.30
C PHE A 406 3.59 -12.62 7.83
N PHE A 407 4.81 -13.15 7.89
CA PHE A 407 6.02 -12.40 8.26
C PHE A 407 6.29 -11.22 7.30
N VAL A 408 6.13 -11.41 5.99
CA VAL A 408 6.25 -10.31 5.01
C VAL A 408 5.08 -9.33 5.13
N GLN A 409 3.85 -9.84 5.22
CA GLN A 409 2.67 -9.00 5.36
C GLN A 409 2.74 -8.09 6.60
N ALA A 410 3.16 -8.61 7.76
CA ALA A 410 3.29 -7.83 8.99
C ALA A 410 4.29 -6.67 8.85
N GLN A 411 5.38 -6.86 8.11
CA GLN A 411 6.34 -5.79 7.84
C GLN A 411 5.77 -4.71 6.90
N ILE A 412 4.98 -5.12 5.89
CA ILE A 412 4.33 -4.18 4.95
C ILE A 412 3.21 -3.40 5.64
N ASP A 413 2.34 -4.07 6.41
CA ASP A 413 1.31 -3.43 7.22
C ASP A 413 1.93 -2.43 8.23
N MET A 414 3.08 -2.76 8.83
CA MET A 414 3.81 -1.85 9.73
C MET A 414 4.34 -0.59 9.01
N ALA A 415 4.92 -0.76 7.81
CA ALA A 415 5.46 0.35 7.01
C ALA A 415 4.35 1.25 6.42
N LEU A 416 3.19 0.70 6.09
CA LEU A 416 1.99 1.44 5.68
C LEU A 416 1.25 2.09 6.86
N GLY A 417 1.60 1.71 8.10
CA GLY A 417 1.01 2.26 9.31
C GLY A 417 -0.33 1.64 9.74
N ARG A 418 -0.58 0.38 9.34
CA ARG A 418 -1.68 -0.50 9.79
C ARG A 418 -1.21 -1.31 11.01
N PHE A 419 -0.77 -0.62 12.07
CA PHE A 419 -0.03 -1.20 13.21
C PHE A 419 -0.78 -2.36 13.90
N GLU A 420 -2.09 -2.22 14.02
CA GLU A 420 -2.97 -3.19 14.67
C GLU A 420 -3.07 -4.49 13.85
N ASN A 421 -3.20 -4.39 12.53
CA ASN A 421 -3.13 -5.54 11.62
C ASN A 421 -1.75 -6.18 11.64
N ALA A 422 -0.67 -5.37 11.62
CA ALA A 422 0.70 -5.86 11.67
C ALA A 422 0.97 -6.73 12.90
N VAL A 423 0.45 -6.35 14.08
CA VAL A 423 0.55 -7.16 15.31
C VAL A 423 -0.17 -8.50 15.14
N VAL A 424 -1.45 -8.50 14.73
CA VAL A 424 -2.24 -9.73 14.54
C VAL A 424 -1.59 -10.67 13.53
N THR A 425 -1.06 -10.13 12.43
CA THR A 425 -0.40 -10.89 11.38
C THR A 425 0.95 -11.45 11.84
N ALA A 426 1.76 -10.68 12.58
CA ALA A 426 3.00 -11.19 13.17
C ALA A 426 2.74 -12.28 14.24
N GLU A 427 1.64 -12.17 14.98
CA GLU A 427 1.23 -13.18 15.96
C GLU A 427 0.84 -14.50 15.29
N LYS A 428 0.14 -14.46 14.15
CA LYS A 428 -0.12 -15.65 13.32
C LYS A 428 1.17 -16.30 12.82
N ALA A 429 2.11 -15.50 12.30
CA ALA A 429 3.43 -16.02 11.87
C ALA A 429 4.14 -16.77 13.01
N GLY A 430 4.17 -16.18 14.21
CA GLY A 430 4.77 -16.79 15.41
C GLY A 430 4.00 -17.99 15.99
N GLN A 431 2.70 -18.13 15.72
CA GLN A 431 1.94 -19.32 16.07
C GLN A 431 2.25 -20.50 15.14
N ILE A 432 2.51 -20.23 13.86
CA ILE A 432 2.81 -21.26 12.85
C ILE A 432 4.26 -21.75 12.97
N ASP A 433 5.24 -20.84 13.13
CA ASP A 433 6.66 -21.19 13.26
C ASP A 433 7.30 -20.58 14.53
N PRO A 434 6.94 -21.07 15.73
CA PRO A 434 7.40 -20.54 17.01
C PRO A 434 8.89 -20.80 17.29
N LEU A 435 9.56 -21.63 16.48
CA LEU A 435 10.98 -21.95 16.62
C LEU A 435 11.88 -20.98 15.83
N ASN A 436 11.31 -20.05 15.07
CA ASN A 436 12.07 -19.16 14.21
C ASN A 436 12.44 -17.83 14.89
N ASN A 437 13.74 -17.52 14.91
CA ASN A 437 14.28 -16.32 15.55
C ASN A 437 13.93 -15.02 14.80
N GLU A 438 13.90 -15.01 13.46
CA GLU A 438 13.58 -13.81 12.67
C GLU A 438 12.12 -13.39 12.92
N ILE A 439 11.19 -14.34 12.89
CA ILE A 439 9.78 -14.13 13.18
C ILE A 439 9.59 -13.64 14.62
N SER A 440 10.29 -14.24 15.59
CA SER A 440 10.26 -13.81 17.00
C SER A 440 10.76 -12.37 17.20
N VAL A 441 11.83 -11.97 16.50
CA VAL A 441 12.37 -10.60 16.52
C VAL A 441 11.39 -9.61 15.87
N VAL A 442 10.85 -9.92 14.70
CA VAL A 442 9.87 -9.06 14.03
C VAL A 442 8.60 -8.90 14.86
N LEU A 443 8.07 -9.98 15.45
CA LEU A 443 6.91 -9.92 16.35
C LEU A 443 7.16 -9.02 17.57
N ASN A 444 8.33 -9.13 18.21
CA ASN A 444 8.68 -8.27 19.33
C ASN A 444 8.80 -6.80 18.91
N ASN A 445 9.51 -6.52 17.81
CA ASN A 445 9.66 -5.16 17.27
C ASN A 445 8.28 -4.56 16.90
N VAL A 446 7.44 -5.30 16.19
CA VAL A 446 6.08 -4.88 15.79
C VAL A 446 5.22 -4.53 17.01
N ARG A 447 5.21 -5.38 18.05
CA ARG A 447 4.51 -5.12 19.31
C ARG A 447 5.05 -3.88 20.04
N LEU A 448 6.38 -3.70 20.09
CA LEU A 448 7.02 -2.54 20.73
C LEU A 448 6.72 -1.24 19.98
N VAL A 449 6.79 -1.24 18.65
CA VAL A 449 6.44 -0.11 17.78
C VAL A 449 4.96 0.28 17.93
N ALA A 450 4.04 -0.69 17.87
CA ALA A 450 2.61 -0.45 18.08
C ALA A 450 2.31 0.12 19.48
N ARG A 451 2.93 -0.44 20.53
CA ARG A 451 2.79 0.06 21.91
C ARG A 451 3.38 1.47 22.09
N ALA A 452 4.48 1.78 21.41
CA ALA A 452 5.09 3.10 21.40
C ALA A 452 4.19 4.15 20.70
N ARG A 453 3.64 3.81 19.52
CA ARG A 453 2.61 4.60 18.83
C ARG A 453 1.40 4.87 19.71
N ALA A 454 0.80 3.83 20.30
CA ALA A 454 -0.41 3.97 21.13
C ALA A 454 -0.16 4.89 22.34
N ARG A 455 0.99 4.74 23.01
CA ARG A 455 1.43 5.63 24.10
C ARG A 455 1.63 7.07 23.62
N GLY A 456 2.30 7.27 22.49
CA GLY A 456 2.51 8.59 21.89
C GLY A 456 1.21 9.28 21.50
N ASN A 457 0.26 8.55 20.91
CA ASN A 457 -1.08 9.05 20.57
C ASN A 457 -1.83 9.51 21.84
N HIS A 458 -1.81 8.70 22.91
CA HIS A 458 -2.44 9.05 24.19
C HIS A 458 -1.81 10.31 24.80
N LEU A 459 -0.47 10.39 24.83
CA LEU A 459 0.26 11.54 25.38
C LEU A 459 0.03 12.82 24.55
N PHE A 460 -0.05 12.70 23.23
CA PHE A 460 -0.38 13.81 22.32
C PHE A 460 -1.79 14.34 22.58
N ASN A 461 -2.79 13.46 22.69
CA ASN A 461 -4.17 13.83 23.02
C ASN A 461 -4.27 14.42 24.45
N SER A 462 -3.38 14.02 25.35
CA SER A 462 -3.23 14.59 26.70
C SER A 462 -2.45 15.92 26.74
N GLY A 463 -2.08 16.50 25.58
CA GLY A 463 -1.28 17.73 25.48
C GLY A 463 0.20 17.61 25.91
N LYS A 464 0.65 16.42 26.31
CA LYS A 464 2.02 16.12 26.79
C LYS A 464 2.97 15.91 25.60
N PHE A 465 3.13 16.94 24.76
CA PHE A 465 3.84 16.83 23.48
C PHE A 465 5.31 16.41 23.59
N SER A 466 6.01 16.78 24.66
CA SER A 466 7.40 16.36 24.92
C SER A 466 7.51 14.87 25.27
N GLU A 467 6.65 14.36 26.15
CA GLU A 467 6.56 12.93 26.46
C GLU A 467 6.14 12.12 25.22
N ALA A 468 5.25 12.68 24.39
CA ALA A 468 4.85 12.09 23.11
C ALA A 468 6.01 12.04 22.11
N CYS A 469 6.86 13.08 22.00
CA CYS A 469 8.09 13.03 21.20
C CYS A 469 8.97 11.85 21.58
N SER A 470 9.19 11.65 22.90
CA SER A 470 9.99 10.55 23.42
C SER A 470 9.35 9.19 23.12
N ALA A 471 8.03 9.05 23.32
CA ALA A 471 7.32 7.79 23.04
C ALA A 471 7.38 7.38 21.56
N TYR A 472 7.21 8.31 20.61
CA TYR A 472 7.43 8.00 19.19
C TYR A 472 8.90 7.74 18.88
N GLY A 473 9.82 8.45 19.54
CA GLY A 473 11.26 8.21 19.47
C GLY A 473 11.70 6.84 19.98
N ASP A 474 11.00 6.26 20.96
CA ASP A 474 11.22 4.89 21.43
C ASP A 474 10.77 3.87 20.38
N GLY A 475 9.65 4.08 19.70
CA GLY A 475 9.21 3.23 18.59
C GLY A 475 10.21 3.23 17.42
N LEU A 476 10.73 4.41 17.06
CA LEU A 476 11.74 4.57 16.00
C LEU A 476 13.11 3.90 16.30
N LYS A 477 13.33 3.36 17.51
CA LYS A 477 14.49 2.50 17.81
C LYS A 477 14.32 1.08 17.28
N PHE A 478 13.08 0.61 17.14
CA PHE A 478 12.74 -0.75 16.71
C PHE A 478 12.30 -0.79 15.24
N ASP A 479 11.74 0.30 14.71
CA ASP A 479 11.56 0.53 13.27
C ASP A 479 12.07 1.93 12.88
N PRO A 480 13.37 2.07 12.53
CA PRO A 480 13.94 3.33 12.04
C PRO A 480 13.45 3.76 10.65
N SER A 481 12.64 2.94 9.98
CA SER A 481 12.09 3.22 8.63
C SER A 481 10.59 3.58 8.67
N ASN A 482 10.02 3.85 9.84
CA ASN A 482 8.59 4.13 9.96
C ASN A 482 8.22 5.58 9.62
N SER A 483 7.77 5.84 8.38
CA SER A 483 7.35 7.19 7.93
C SER A 483 6.27 7.81 8.82
N VAL A 484 5.36 6.98 9.35
CA VAL A 484 4.22 7.41 10.17
C VAL A 484 4.65 7.84 11.57
N LEU A 485 5.57 7.13 12.22
CA LEU A 485 6.14 7.59 13.51
C LEU A 485 6.90 8.91 13.37
N TYR A 486 7.68 9.09 12.30
CA TYR A 486 8.33 10.37 12.00
C TYR A 486 7.31 11.50 11.83
N CYS A 487 6.25 11.29 11.04
CA CYS A 487 5.18 12.29 10.85
C CYS A 487 4.43 12.63 12.15
N ASN A 488 4.20 11.63 13.02
CA ASN A 488 3.59 11.85 14.33
C ASN A 488 4.54 12.61 15.29
N ARG A 489 5.84 12.34 15.25
CA ARG A 489 6.84 13.07 16.05
C ARG A 489 7.03 14.51 15.56
N ALA A 490 7.02 14.75 14.25
CA ALA A 490 6.96 16.08 13.67
C ALA A 490 5.72 16.87 14.14
N ALA A 491 4.56 16.22 14.28
CA ALA A 491 3.36 16.86 14.83
C ALA A 491 3.58 17.37 16.27
N CYS A 492 4.29 16.61 17.12
CA CYS A 492 4.68 17.05 18.45
C CYS A 492 5.65 18.24 18.41
N TRP A 493 6.71 18.20 17.58
CA TRP A 493 7.65 19.32 17.43
C TRP A 493 6.97 20.59 16.94
N SER A 494 6.03 20.47 16.00
CA SER A 494 5.17 21.56 15.53
C SER A 494 4.35 22.17 16.67
N LYS A 495 3.71 21.35 17.52
CA LYS A 495 2.98 21.84 18.72
C LYS A 495 3.92 22.50 19.76
N LEU A 496 5.16 22.03 19.87
CA LEU A 496 6.22 22.62 20.69
C LEU A 496 6.91 23.86 20.06
N ARG A 497 6.47 24.31 18.88
CA ARG A 497 7.09 25.39 18.07
C ARG A 497 8.55 25.14 17.67
N GLN A 498 9.01 23.89 17.72
CA GLN A 498 10.36 23.49 17.29
C GLN A 498 10.35 23.13 15.80
N TRP A 499 10.08 24.15 14.96
CA TRP A 499 9.78 23.97 13.54
C TRP A 499 10.89 23.27 12.76
N GLU A 500 12.17 23.53 13.08
CA GLU A 500 13.32 22.87 12.43
C GLU A 500 13.26 21.34 12.61
N ARG A 501 13.09 20.87 13.85
CA ARG A 501 12.95 19.43 14.16
C ARG A 501 11.70 18.81 13.53
N SER A 502 10.64 19.59 13.35
CA SER A 502 9.45 19.18 12.59
C SER A 502 9.77 18.99 11.10
N VAL A 503 10.54 19.90 10.50
CA VAL A 503 11.03 19.80 9.12
C VAL A 503 11.99 18.61 8.95
N ASP A 504 12.91 18.38 9.89
CA ASP A 504 13.83 17.23 9.89
C ASP A 504 13.08 15.89 9.93
N ASP A 505 12.16 15.72 10.89
CA ASP A 505 11.35 14.49 10.97
C ASP A 505 10.47 14.30 9.73
N CYS A 506 9.91 15.37 9.15
CA CYS A 506 9.20 15.27 7.87
C CYS A 506 10.14 14.92 6.70
N ASN A 507 11.37 15.44 6.67
CA ASN A 507 12.38 15.09 5.67
C ASN A 507 12.76 13.60 5.76
N HIS A 508 12.84 13.03 6.97
CA HIS A 508 13.02 11.59 7.15
C HIS A 508 11.81 10.79 6.66
N ALA A 509 10.58 11.18 7.03
CA ALA A 509 9.36 10.53 6.55
C ALA A 509 9.25 10.53 5.00
N LEU A 510 9.62 11.65 4.36
CA LEU A 510 9.52 11.84 2.90
C LEU A 510 10.68 11.20 2.11
N ARG A 511 11.82 10.89 2.75
CA ARG A 511 12.85 10.01 2.16
C ARG A 511 12.38 8.56 2.04
N ILE A 512 11.54 8.12 2.99
CA ILE A 512 10.96 6.77 3.02
C ILE A 512 9.75 6.69 2.09
N GLN A 513 8.88 7.71 2.12
CA GLN A 513 7.61 7.73 1.39
C GLN A 513 7.40 9.12 0.75
N PRO A 514 7.90 9.37 -0.48
CA PRO A 514 7.90 10.69 -1.09
C PRO A 514 6.53 11.36 -1.23
N HIS A 515 5.48 10.58 -1.49
CA HIS A 515 4.11 11.07 -1.66
C HIS A 515 3.29 11.09 -0.36
N TYR A 516 3.94 11.12 0.82
CA TYR A 516 3.22 11.10 2.10
C TYR A 516 2.60 12.47 2.43
N THR A 517 1.37 12.69 1.98
CA THR A 517 0.59 13.93 2.12
C THR A 517 0.63 14.54 3.54
N LYS A 518 0.45 13.73 4.60
CA LYS A 518 0.51 14.20 5.99
C LYS A 518 1.90 14.75 6.38
N ALA A 519 2.98 14.19 5.85
CA ALA A 519 4.34 14.70 6.10
C ALA A 519 4.66 15.93 5.23
N LEU A 520 4.21 15.97 3.97
CA LEU A 520 4.30 17.16 3.12
C LEU A 520 3.60 18.37 3.77
N LEU A 521 2.35 18.20 4.23
CA LEU A 521 1.56 19.28 4.84
C LEU A 521 2.19 19.78 6.14
N ARG A 522 2.73 18.89 6.98
CA ARG A 522 3.49 19.28 8.18
C ARG A 522 4.79 20.00 7.83
N ARG A 523 5.51 19.60 6.78
CA ARG A 523 6.73 20.26 6.32
C ARG A 523 6.46 21.66 5.77
N ALA A 524 5.46 21.78 4.89
CA ALA A 524 5.03 23.05 4.31
C ALA A 524 4.61 24.06 5.40
N SER A 525 3.71 23.65 6.29
CA SER A 525 3.26 24.48 7.41
C SER A 525 4.41 24.88 8.34
N SER A 526 5.36 23.97 8.62
CA SER A 526 6.56 24.28 9.44
C SER A 526 7.52 25.23 8.72
N ASN A 527 7.73 25.08 7.41
CA ASN A 527 8.51 26.00 6.58
C ASN A 527 7.88 27.40 6.53
N CYS A 528 6.56 27.52 6.47
CA CYS A 528 5.85 28.80 6.63
C CYS A 528 6.09 29.46 8.01
N LYS A 529 6.30 28.69 9.09
CA LYS A 529 6.66 29.25 10.41
C LYS A 529 8.16 29.56 10.56
N LEU A 530 8.98 29.17 9.59
CA LEU A 530 10.41 29.50 9.47
C LEU A 530 10.67 30.53 8.36
N GLU A 531 9.62 31.12 7.77
CA GLU A 531 9.68 32.05 6.63
C GLU A 531 10.40 31.48 5.38
N ARG A 532 10.51 30.14 5.29
CA ARG A 532 11.02 29.40 4.13
C ARG A 532 9.93 29.24 3.07
N TRP A 533 9.48 30.39 2.55
CA TRP A 533 8.33 30.45 1.64
C TRP A 533 8.55 29.68 0.34
N ALA A 534 9.77 29.69 -0.20
CA ALA A 534 10.11 28.96 -1.42
C ALA A 534 10.02 27.43 -1.25
N GLU A 535 10.42 26.92 -0.08
CA GLU A 535 10.33 25.49 0.27
C GLU A 535 8.88 25.09 0.48
N SER A 536 8.13 25.92 1.20
CA SER A 536 6.72 25.70 1.48
C SER A 536 5.85 25.69 0.22
N VAL A 537 6.04 26.64 -0.70
CA VAL A 537 5.30 26.67 -1.97
C VAL A 537 5.55 25.40 -2.79
N ARG A 538 6.78 24.86 -2.82
CA ARG A 538 7.07 23.59 -3.51
C ARG A 538 6.32 22.40 -2.88
N ASP A 539 6.23 22.35 -1.56
CA ASP A 539 5.49 21.29 -0.85
C ASP A 539 3.98 21.40 -1.09
N TYR A 540 3.40 22.61 -1.02
CA TYR A 540 1.98 22.85 -1.31
C TYR A 540 1.63 22.65 -2.79
N GLU A 541 2.54 22.92 -3.74
CA GLU A 541 2.35 22.60 -5.15
C GLU A 541 2.29 21.09 -5.44
N VAL A 542 3.03 20.27 -4.68
CA VAL A 542 2.89 18.81 -4.74
C VAL A 542 1.56 18.39 -4.13
N LEU A 543 1.22 18.90 -2.93
CA LEU A 543 -0.06 18.61 -2.28
C LEU A 543 -1.27 18.95 -3.17
N ARG A 544 -1.24 20.07 -3.91
CA ARG A 544 -2.35 20.46 -4.81
C ARG A 544 -2.47 19.56 -6.06
N ARG A 545 -1.46 18.73 -6.37
CA ARG A 545 -1.53 17.68 -7.42
C ARG A 545 -2.11 16.38 -6.86
N GLU A 546 -1.69 15.98 -5.66
CA GLU A 546 -2.21 14.80 -4.95
C GLU A 546 -3.67 15.00 -4.47
N LEU A 547 -4.01 16.22 -4.05
CA LEU A 547 -5.30 16.62 -3.46
C LEU A 547 -5.89 17.84 -4.20
N PRO A 548 -6.30 17.70 -5.47
CA PRO A 548 -6.77 18.82 -6.30
C PRO A 548 -8.12 19.42 -5.85
N GLY A 549 -8.87 18.73 -4.99
CA GLY A 549 -10.13 19.19 -4.42
C GLY A 549 -10.04 19.74 -2.98
N ASP A 550 -8.85 19.83 -2.40
CA ASP A 550 -8.65 20.32 -1.03
C ASP A 550 -8.49 21.86 -1.05
N ASN A 551 -9.45 22.56 -0.44
CA ASN A 551 -9.47 24.03 -0.38
C ASN A 551 -8.52 24.59 0.69
N GLU A 552 -8.29 23.89 1.81
CA GLU A 552 -7.33 24.35 2.83
C GLU A 552 -5.91 24.36 2.25
N VAL A 553 -5.55 23.32 1.48
CA VAL A 553 -4.28 23.25 0.73
C VAL A 553 -4.16 24.38 -0.30
N ALA A 554 -5.26 24.84 -0.89
CA ALA A 554 -5.25 25.95 -1.85
C ALA A 554 -5.10 27.32 -1.17
N GLU A 555 -5.78 27.53 -0.03
CA GLU A 555 -5.65 28.73 0.81
C GLU A 555 -4.21 28.87 1.33
N ASP A 556 -3.66 27.81 1.91
CA ASP A 556 -2.28 27.77 2.40
C ASP A 556 -1.26 27.99 1.26
N LEU A 557 -1.46 27.38 0.08
CA LEU A 557 -0.61 27.61 -1.10
C LEU A 557 -0.62 29.08 -1.54
N PHE A 558 -1.81 29.68 -1.64
CA PHE A 558 -1.96 31.09 -2.00
C PHE A 558 -1.30 32.00 -0.97
N HIS A 559 -1.50 31.75 0.33
CA HIS A 559 -0.86 32.51 1.40
C HIS A 559 0.67 32.36 1.39
N ALA A 560 1.20 31.17 1.12
CA ALA A 560 2.64 30.94 0.96
C ALA A 560 3.21 31.66 -0.28
N GLN A 561 2.49 31.67 -1.40
CA GLN A 561 2.88 32.42 -2.61
C GLN A 561 2.85 33.95 -2.38
N VAL A 562 1.80 34.47 -1.73
CA VAL A 562 1.69 35.88 -1.31
C VAL A 562 2.86 36.28 -0.40
N ALA A 563 3.20 35.44 0.57
CA ALA A 563 4.33 35.68 1.47
C ALA A 563 5.69 35.62 0.74
N LEU A 564 5.88 34.66 -0.18
CA LEU A 564 7.08 34.57 -1.01
C LEU A 564 7.29 35.85 -1.84
N LYS A 565 6.25 36.33 -2.53
CA LYS A 565 6.31 37.59 -3.31
C LYS A 565 6.66 38.78 -2.41
N LYS A 566 5.98 38.89 -1.27
CA LYS A 566 6.26 39.95 -0.28
C LYS A 566 7.71 39.90 0.25
N SER A 567 8.26 38.70 0.50
CA SER A 567 9.66 38.55 0.95
C SER A 567 10.71 38.94 -0.10
N ARG A 568 10.31 39.03 -1.37
CA ARG A 568 11.16 39.51 -2.49
C ARG A 568 11.01 41.01 -2.75
N GLY A 569 10.14 41.70 -2.02
CA GLY A 569 9.78 43.09 -2.29
C GLY A 569 8.84 43.28 -3.50
N GLU A 570 8.22 42.22 -4.01
CA GLU A 570 7.20 42.31 -5.06
C GLU A 570 5.91 42.94 -4.50
N GLU A 571 5.29 43.87 -5.23
CA GLU A 571 4.07 44.56 -4.78
C GLU A 571 2.83 43.65 -4.88
N VAL A 572 2.44 43.04 -3.75
CA VAL A 572 1.31 42.10 -3.70
C VAL A 572 -0.02 42.84 -3.57
N ILE A 573 -0.60 43.19 -4.72
CA ILE A 573 -1.80 44.03 -4.79
C ILE A 573 -3.10 43.31 -4.34
N ASN A 574 -3.23 41.99 -4.57
CA ASN A 574 -4.34 41.18 -4.03
C ASN A 574 -3.84 40.21 -2.95
N THR A 575 -4.42 40.29 -1.76
CA THR A 575 -4.07 39.49 -0.57
C THR A 575 -5.22 38.58 -0.10
N LYS A 576 -6.36 38.58 -0.78
CA LYS A 576 -7.49 37.70 -0.49
C LYS A 576 -7.48 36.48 -1.40
N PHE A 577 -7.66 35.31 -0.80
CA PHE A 577 -8.08 34.11 -1.51
C PHE A 577 -9.54 34.30 -1.95
N GLY A 578 -9.84 34.13 -3.23
CA GLY A 578 -11.20 33.98 -3.73
C GLY A 578 -11.65 32.54 -3.52
N GLY A 579 -12.95 32.32 -3.30
CA GLY A 579 -13.47 30.98 -3.00
C GLY A 579 -14.92 31.04 -2.51
N GLU A 580 -15.24 32.02 -1.67
CA GLU A 580 -16.63 32.43 -1.44
C GLU A 580 -17.15 33.32 -2.58
N VAL A 581 -18.36 33.03 -3.04
CA VAL A 581 -19.12 33.93 -3.92
C VAL A 581 -19.89 34.94 -3.06
N VAL A 582 -19.46 36.20 -3.07
CA VAL A 582 -20.05 37.24 -2.22
C VAL A 582 -21.35 37.76 -2.83
N GLU A 583 -22.46 37.69 -2.10
CA GLU A 583 -23.72 38.35 -2.49
C GLU A 583 -23.66 39.86 -2.13
N ILE A 584 -24.07 40.70 -3.08
CA ILE A 584 -23.94 42.15 -3.03
C ILE A 584 -25.35 42.78 -3.05
N PHE A 585 -25.67 43.53 -1.99
CA PHE A 585 -27.01 44.08 -1.76
C PHE A 585 -27.10 45.61 -1.94
N GLY A 586 -25.97 46.32 -2.05
CA GLY A 586 -25.96 47.79 -2.16
C GLY A 586 -24.85 48.37 -3.03
N LEU A 587 -25.11 49.55 -3.61
CA LEU A 587 -24.20 50.23 -4.55
C LEU A 587 -22.82 50.56 -3.96
N GLY A 588 -22.74 50.93 -2.67
CA GLY A 588 -21.48 51.15 -1.98
C GLY A 588 -20.65 49.86 -1.86
N GLN A 589 -21.28 48.78 -1.40
CA GLN A 589 -20.68 47.44 -1.31
C GLN A 589 -20.19 46.97 -2.70
N PHE A 590 -21.00 47.17 -3.74
CA PHE A 590 -20.64 46.87 -5.14
C PHE A 590 -19.40 47.63 -5.60
N ARG A 591 -19.38 48.96 -5.44
CA ARG A 591 -18.24 49.80 -5.86
C ARG A 591 -16.95 49.42 -5.13
N THR A 592 -17.02 49.17 -3.82
CA THR A 592 -15.86 48.71 -3.04
C THR A 592 -15.39 47.32 -3.49
N ALA A 593 -16.31 46.42 -3.83
CA ALA A 593 -15.97 45.07 -4.30
C ALA A 593 -15.29 45.08 -5.68
N ILE A 594 -15.84 45.78 -6.69
CA ILE A 594 -15.20 45.85 -8.03
C ILE A 594 -13.90 46.66 -8.04
N SER A 595 -13.73 47.60 -7.10
CA SER A 595 -12.49 48.36 -6.90
C SER A 595 -11.41 47.58 -6.14
N SER A 596 -11.70 46.35 -5.70
CA SER A 596 -10.66 45.46 -5.17
C SER A 596 -9.59 45.18 -6.24
N PRO A 597 -8.30 45.11 -5.87
CA PRO A 597 -7.24 44.78 -6.83
C PRO A 597 -7.33 43.33 -7.28
N GLY A 598 -6.89 43.07 -8.51
CA GLY A 598 -7.10 41.79 -9.18
C GLY A 598 -8.35 41.83 -10.05
N ILE A 599 -9.07 40.72 -10.12
CA ILE A 599 -10.20 40.53 -11.04
C ILE A 599 -11.47 40.22 -10.24
N SER A 600 -12.55 40.94 -10.58
CA SER A 600 -13.88 40.67 -10.05
C SER A 600 -14.81 40.21 -11.17
N VAL A 601 -15.32 38.98 -11.04
CA VAL A 601 -16.33 38.41 -11.95
C VAL A 601 -17.69 38.61 -11.30
N VAL A 602 -18.60 39.32 -11.97
CA VAL A 602 -19.92 39.67 -11.44
C VAL A 602 -21.01 38.95 -12.23
N LEU A 603 -21.85 38.18 -11.55
CA LEU A 603 -23.11 37.63 -12.05
C LEU A 603 -24.27 38.53 -11.58
N PHE A 604 -24.97 39.14 -12.52
CA PHE A 604 -26.26 39.79 -12.30
C PHE A 604 -27.39 38.77 -12.53
N LYS A 605 -28.13 38.48 -11.45
CA LYS A 605 -29.20 37.47 -11.39
C LYS A 605 -30.54 38.08 -10.97
N THR A 606 -31.61 37.32 -11.18
CA THR A 606 -32.99 37.63 -10.80
C THR A 606 -33.61 36.30 -10.35
N LYS A 607 -34.23 36.23 -9.15
CA LYS A 607 -34.70 34.94 -8.57
C LYS A 607 -35.77 34.27 -9.43
N SER A 608 -36.62 35.08 -10.05
CA SER A 608 -37.71 34.66 -10.94
C SER A 608 -37.27 34.07 -12.29
N ASN A 609 -35.97 34.05 -12.63
CA ASN A 609 -35.46 33.50 -13.89
C ASN A 609 -34.76 32.12 -13.70
N GLN A 610 -35.28 31.09 -14.36
CA GLN A 610 -34.77 29.71 -14.28
C GLN A 610 -33.35 29.52 -14.86
N GLN A 611 -32.97 30.25 -15.91
CA GLN A 611 -31.60 30.24 -16.44
C GLN A 611 -30.61 30.85 -15.43
N CYS A 612 -31.04 31.87 -14.68
CA CYS A 612 -30.23 32.44 -13.59
C CYS A 612 -29.94 31.42 -12.49
N GLN A 613 -30.87 30.49 -12.21
CA GLN A 613 -30.66 29.43 -11.23
C GLN A 613 -29.60 28.42 -11.72
N GLN A 614 -29.74 27.91 -12.95
CA GLN A 614 -28.79 26.96 -13.55
C GLN A 614 -27.37 27.54 -13.65
N ILE A 615 -27.23 28.78 -14.13
CA ILE A 615 -25.92 29.41 -14.28
C ILE A 615 -25.31 29.82 -12.93
N SER A 616 -26.14 30.09 -11.91
CA SER A 616 -25.69 30.41 -10.54
C SER A 616 -25.01 29.23 -9.84
N THR A 617 -25.41 27.99 -10.14
CA THR A 617 -24.73 26.78 -9.67
C THR A 617 -23.38 26.62 -10.35
N PHE A 618 -23.32 26.73 -11.68
CA PHE A 618 -22.07 26.69 -12.44
C PHE A 618 -21.07 27.79 -12.02
N PHE A 619 -21.58 28.98 -11.67
CA PHE A 619 -20.77 30.09 -11.17
C PHE A 619 -20.10 29.81 -9.82
N ASN A 620 -20.72 29.01 -8.94
CA ASN A 620 -20.03 28.51 -7.73
C ASN A 620 -18.88 27.58 -8.13
N THR A 621 -19.13 26.62 -9.03
CA THR A 621 -18.10 25.69 -9.53
C THR A 621 -16.94 26.39 -10.24
N LEU A 622 -17.16 27.57 -10.83
CA LEU A 622 -16.09 28.42 -11.35
C LEU A 622 -15.31 29.14 -10.23
N CYS A 623 -15.96 29.51 -9.13
CA CYS A 623 -15.29 30.08 -7.95
C CYS A 623 -14.35 29.05 -7.31
N ASP A 624 -14.83 27.81 -7.12
CA ASP A 624 -14.01 26.68 -6.64
C ASP A 624 -12.79 26.40 -7.54
N ARG A 625 -12.95 26.63 -8.85
CA ARG A 625 -11.93 26.34 -9.87
C ARG A 625 -10.92 27.48 -10.07
N TYR A 626 -11.31 28.73 -9.84
CA TYR A 626 -10.50 29.92 -10.09
C TYR A 626 -10.39 30.84 -8.85
N PRO A 627 -9.82 30.35 -7.73
CA PRO A 627 -9.70 31.10 -6.47
C PRO A 627 -8.78 32.35 -6.53
N SER A 628 -8.18 32.65 -7.69
CA SER A 628 -7.44 33.89 -7.92
C SER A 628 -8.33 35.10 -8.24
N ALA A 629 -9.64 34.89 -8.48
CA ALA A 629 -10.61 35.94 -8.82
C ALA A 629 -11.72 36.07 -7.77
N ASN A 630 -12.24 37.29 -7.61
CA ASN A 630 -13.36 37.59 -6.72
C ASN A 630 -14.69 37.34 -7.44
N PHE A 631 -15.46 36.35 -7.01
CA PHE A 631 -16.78 36.06 -7.59
C PHE A 631 -17.87 36.79 -6.81
N LEU A 632 -18.69 37.58 -7.51
CA LEU A 632 -19.72 38.44 -6.93
C LEU A 632 -21.09 38.11 -7.54
N LYS A 633 -22.13 38.00 -6.71
CA LYS A 633 -23.53 37.84 -7.13
C LYS A 633 -24.32 39.10 -6.78
N VAL A 634 -24.96 39.72 -7.77
CA VAL A 634 -25.87 40.87 -7.58
C VAL A 634 -27.28 40.41 -7.92
N ASP A 635 -28.20 40.54 -6.97
CA ASP A 635 -29.62 40.28 -7.22
C ASP A 635 -30.34 41.57 -7.61
N LEU A 636 -30.85 41.62 -8.85
CA LEU A 636 -31.52 42.81 -9.38
C LEU A 636 -32.85 43.10 -8.69
N GLU A 637 -33.52 42.07 -8.12
CA GLU A 637 -34.77 42.25 -7.36
C GLU A 637 -34.52 42.96 -6.02
N GLN A 638 -33.30 42.90 -5.49
CA GLN A 638 -32.93 43.47 -4.19
C GLN A 638 -32.04 44.73 -4.29
N SER A 639 -31.33 44.93 -5.41
CA SER A 639 -30.41 46.06 -5.58
C SER A 639 -30.56 46.77 -6.94
N LEU A 640 -31.77 47.27 -7.22
CA LEU A 640 -32.10 48.01 -8.45
C LEU A 640 -31.18 49.23 -8.69
N ALA A 641 -30.64 49.84 -7.63
CA ALA A 641 -29.63 50.90 -7.73
C ALA A 641 -28.35 50.46 -8.44
N VAL A 642 -27.92 49.21 -8.26
CA VAL A 642 -26.77 48.63 -8.98
C VAL A 642 -27.14 48.33 -10.44
N ALA A 643 -28.35 47.80 -10.68
CA ALA A 643 -28.88 47.54 -12.02
C ALA A 643 -28.82 48.80 -12.90
N ASN A 644 -29.31 49.92 -12.37
CA ASN A 644 -29.33 51.21 -13.05
C ASN A 644 -27.91 51.79 -13.25
N ALA A 645 -27.05 51.74 -12.22
CA ALA A 645 -25.68 52.25 -12.30
C ALA A 645 -24.81 51.50 -13.34
N GLU A 646 -25.08 50.21 -13.56
CA GLU A 646 -24.39 49.38 -14.56
C GLU A 646 -25.19 49.16 -15.85
N ASN A 647 -26.35 49.81 -16.04
CA ASN A 647 -27.23 49.66 -17.21
C ASN A 647 -27.60 48.19 -17.53
N VAL A 648 -27.76 47.33 -16.52
CA VAL A 648 -28.10 45.91 -16.72
C VAL A 648 -29.60 45.76 -16.99
N ARG A 649 -29.96 45.48 -18.25
CA ARG A 649 -31.36 45.29 -18.71
C ARG A 649 -31.74 43.83 -18.99
N THR A 650 -30.76 42.93 -19.06
CA THR A 650 -30.92 41.52 -19.43
C THR A 650 -30.29 40.64 -18.36
N VAL A 651 -30.85 39.45 -18.11
CA VAL A 651 -30.33 38.48 -17.13
C VAL A 651 -30.42 37.04 -17.65
N PRO A 652 -29.44 36.17 -17.36
CA PRO A 652 -28.21 36.45 -16.62
C PRO A 652 -27.19 37.28 -17.44
N THR A 653 -26.60 38.29 -16.80
CA THR A 653 -25.51 39.09 -17.37
C THR A 653 -24.25 38.91 -16.54
N PHE A 654 -23.11 38.80 -17.22
CA PHE A 654 -21.80 38.71 -16.58
C PHE A 654 -20.93 39.92 -16.96
N LYS A 655 -20.23 40.49 -15.98
CA LYS A 655 -19.24 41.54 -16.18
C LYS A 655 -17.94 41.15 -15.48
N ILE A 656 -16.81 41.34 -16.16
CA ILE A 656 -15.48 41.13 -15.58
C ILE A 656 -14.82 42.50 -15.41
N TYR A 657 -14.34 42.77 -14.21
CA TYR A 657 -13.58 43.98 -13.86
C TYR A 657 -12.15 43.61 -13.52
N LYS A 658 -11.20 44.47 -13.88
CA LYS A 658 -9.78 44.38 -13.47
C LYS A 658 -9.40 45.73 -12.85
N ASN A 659 -9.05 45.73 -11.56
CA ASN A 659 -8.75 46.94 -10.77
C ASN A 659 -9.80 48.07 -10.97
N GLY A 660 -11.08 47.80 -10.70
CA GLY A 660 -12.18 48.77 -10.88
C GLY A 660 -12.65 49.04 -12.31
N ARG A 661 -11.86 48.72 -13.35
CA ARG A 661 -12.23 48.95 -14.76
C ARG A 661 -12.93 47.73 -15.35
N ARG A 662 -14.09 47.92 -16.00
CA ARG A 662 -14.79 46.84 -16.74
C ARG A 662 -13.97 46.46 -17.99
N VAL A 663 -13.58 45.18 -18.08
CA VAL A 663 -12.78 44.63 -19.20
C VAL A 663 -13.56 43.70 -20.11
N LYS A 664 -14.64 43.08 -19.62
CA LYS A 664 -15.54 42.23 -20.42
C LYS A 664 -16.97 42.34 -19.92
N GLU A 665 -17.91 42.18 -20.84
CA GLU A 665 -19.35 42.16 -20.61
C GLU A 665 -19.95 41.08 -21.53
N MET A 666 -20.88 40.29 -20.98
CA MET A 666 -21.46 39.11 -21.65
C MET A 666 -22.93 38.94 -21.24
N PHE A 667 -23.81 38.84 -22.23
CA PHE A 667 -25.24 38.64 -22.02
C PHE A 667 -25.56 37.16 -22.29
N CYS A 668 -26.18 36.47 -21.32
CA CYS A 668 -26.57 35.06 -21.41
C CYS A 668 -25.52 34.11 -22.02
N PRO A 669 -24.23 34.15 -21.60
CA PRO A 669 -23.19 33.31 -22.18
C PRO A 669 -23.40 31.82 -21.88
N THR A 670 -22.94 30.96 -22.78
CA THR A 670 -22.80 29.52 -22.50
C THR A 670 -21.71 29.30 -21.44
N GLN A 671 -21.78 28.14 -20.77
CA GLN A 671 -20.83 27.75 -19.71
C GLN A 671 -19.37 27.79 -20.21
N GLU A 672 -19.13 27.31 -21.43
CA GLU A 672 -17.82 27.28 -22.08
C GLU A 672 -17.25 28.70 -22.33
N VAL A 673 -18.07 29.62 -22.83
CA VAL A 673 -17.67 31.01 -23.11
C VAL A 673 -17.40 31.78 -21.82
N LEU A 674 -18.18 31.52 -20.77
CA LEU A 674 -17.96 32.07 -19.44
C LEU A 674 -16.64 31.55 -18.84
N GLU A 675 -16.41 30.23 -18.85
CA GLU A 675 -15.17 29.64 -18.34
C GLU A 675 -13.93 30.12 -19.12
N TYR A 676 -13.99 30.10 -20.45
CA TYR A 676 -12.89 30.61 -21.29
C TYR A 676 -12.56 32.07 -20.95
N SER A 677 -13.58 32.91 -20.77
CA SER A 677 -13.39 34.33 -20.42
C SER A 677 -12.79 34.50 -19.03
N VAL A 678 -13.29 33.77 -18.01
CA VAL A 678 -12.72 33.79 -16.66
C VAL A 678 -11.25 33.34 -16.69
N ARG A 679 -10.95 32.23 -17.37
CA ARG A 679 -9.59 31.70 -17.50
C ARG A 679 -8.65 32.64 -18.27
N HIS A 680 -9.13 33.31 -19.32
CA HIS A 680 -8.32 34.23 -20.12
C HIS A 680 -7.91 35.49 -19.34
N TYR A 681 -8.77 36.02 -18.46
CA TYR A 681 -8.45 37.21 -17.67
C TYR A 681 -7.77 36.91 -16.33
N SER A 682 -7.97 35.71 -15.76
CA SER A 682 -7.45 35.29 -14.43
C SER A 682 -6.06 34.64 -14.44
N LEU A 683 -5.38 34.71 -15.59
CA LEU A 683 -3.96 34.42 -15.78
C LEU A 683 -3.17 35.73 -16.00
#